data_AF-A0A973NPH8-F1
#
_entry.id   AF-A0A973NPH8-F1
#
_cell.length_a   1.000
_cell.length_b   1.000
_cell.length_c   1.000
_cell.angle_alpha   90.00
_cell.angle_beta   90.00
_cell.angle_gamma   90.00
#
_symmetry.space_group_name_H-M   'P 1'
#
loop_
_entity.id
_entity.type
_entity.pdbx_description
1 polymer ?
#
loop_
_entity_poly.entity_id
_entity_poly.type
_entity_poly.pdbx_seq_one_letter_code
_entity_poly.pdbx_strand_id
1 'polypeptide(L)'
;MRHCHGAGDLDAALTKIIDLVLHVGVRDGAIARVFSSPVLDQLCHELGSASAVRGKVAPDPDHSVIIATSVARTGGHSRVIRDLLRCDPGKRKTLLLTGVKVGQPRTEALSLFEDLDVDVEIAPFEANNAGRLVWLASRLRELSPSSAYLVIHPFDAVAVAAAQPGVADNLFYYHNSDHSLALGVHLDHAVHVDYHRKGYDRCNEAGVLKQAFWPLAVSVPTKLVRRDFTSSKPLVTCCCGGFEKFETPHMAESFPYSIRYEDMVLRVLETTGGRHLHVGQLSDDMRERIARRLHEGGVPVSNFLYLPFAAGLAPALREFSVDAYLGSMPRGGGRATAEAMGAGLPLVLHSNYRSRFFSDESEAYPEAFVWRPLDELKWALESLDLATLRRHGTLAREHYEGFHRPSLLRTAIRKTIQGKLPGPPPRTHRYPADELQTFFDERHGYETFSATFDERQGPWVQTFDPMASALRNPAPDVVHAPIEPIDRGTAGDEGLGADAEEAAARAAIRRRRTHLVQLAKARAKRRSTSNRVRAADQAFTPERFVGLVAQRFDSGLGTNIFPGAQFYVMFVERPADVTHHSSSRLRAQAREQLFLADVLKAQGFFGDAEDIYRDLIAAEESKAPALRGLGDLLLLMAAWAQEFQSYGWDGRALNPYEKLGDFKGLKTWHSSTFEDALRCLKDAVAEDPDDPDGLWLLTSGLMMAGQWRQAAKSFQRYEELAPDVPDLNAMKARVTFGVNQEAAVSIGRKMFAGWRDPFGRRWNTASAEIASAHTLPRETASYTKVDDEVVQPINSYFVKNGEVLTFDHPLTFEASYVAEYQTATVLPLFGMLLANDRQLVPESLHHRECHFDVFTAAVRAVHDERALLIMPEADETVPGPAIFIGCNNNYYHWLIDEIPRLRVLRLSDKDDGRPVLIDKAAQPWQLELLKRFGISEKRLVKVDFLRPQKVRNLLAPSHLSTLMVAHPLAVQFIRENLLKGAHDANPARGKRLYVARSAGTVAGRSIINGDEIWARFKKAGFKRVDPGTLTIDEQIALFRDAEIIAGPGGAGLTNAVFAPPGAKILNLTSSDIACQTFTSIAAAVGQESWFCGGASMARSYPRWIWTNFDYFVDVRDVDICLESITA
;
A
#
# COMPACT_ATOMS: atom_id res chain seq x y z
N MET A 1 23.19 -3.68 -4.70
CA MET A 1 23.77 -4.27 -3.48
C MET A 1 24.87 -5.29 -3.80
N ARG A 2 24.56 -6.55 -4.17
CA ARG A 2 25.59 -7.56 -4.51
C ARG A 2 26.52 -7.18 -5.67
N HIS A 3 26.01 -6.46 -6.67
CA HIS A 3 26.83 -5.93 -7.76
C HIS A 3 27.87 -4.91 -7.27
N CYS A 4 27.47 -3.95 -6.42
CA CYS A 4 28.36 -2.96 -5.81
C CYS A 4 29.45 -3.64 -4.97
N HIS A 5 29.07 -4.63 -4.15
CA HIS A 5 30.02 -5.43 -3.38
C HIS A 5 31.02 -6.19 -4.27
N GLY A 6 30.53 -6.85 -5.33
CA GLY A 6 31.39 -7.54 -6.31
C GLY A 6 32.31 -6.62 -7.11
N ALA A 7 32.02 -5.32 -7.15
CA ALA A 7 32.86 -4.28 -7.74
C ALA A 7 33.81 -3.61 -6.73
N GLY A 8 33.78 -4.01 -5.46
CA GLY A 8 34.62 -3.43 -4.39
C GLY A 8 34.11 -2.11 -3.80
N ASP A 9 32.92 -1.65 -4.18
CA ASP A 9 32.34 -0.39 -3.70
C ASP A 9 31.50 -0.61 -2.42
N LEU A 10 32.19 -0.61 -1.28
CA LEU A 10 31.60 -0.82 0.05
C LEU A 10 30.62 0.29 0.44
N ASP A 11 30.89 1.53 0.07
CA ASP A 11 30.06 2.68 0.45
C ASP A 11 28.71 2.66 -0.26
N ALA A 12 28.71 2.43 -1.57
CA ALA A 12 27.48 2.29 -2.34
C ALA A 12 26.67 1.06 -1.91
N ALA A 13 27.33 -0.03 -1.51
CA ALA A 13 26.65 -1.22 -1.01
C ALA A 13 25.93 -0.96 0.32
N LEU A 14 26.62 -0.39 1.32
CA LEU A 14 26.04 -0.02 2.62
C LEU A 14 24.91 0.99 2.46
N THR A 15 25.10 2.02 1.64
CA THR A 15 24.08 3.07 1.39
C THR A 15 22.80 2.48 0.82
N LYS A 16 22.90 1.58 -0.16
CA LYS A 16 21.72 0.92 -0.75
C LYS A 16 20.96 0.02 0.23
N ILE A 17 21.66 -0.61 1.18
CA ILE A 17 21.02 -1.39 2.25
C ILE A 17 20.24 -0.45 3.18
N ILE A 18 20.90 0.63 3.64
CA ILE A 18 20.31 1.64 4.52
C ILE A 18 19.04 2.23 3.88
N ASP A 19 19.13 2.65 2.61
CA ASP A 19 18.02 3.26 1.87
C ASP A 19 16.84 2.29 1.70
N LEU A 20 17.12 1.00 1.43
CA LEU A 20 16.07 -0.01 1.34
C LEU A 20 15.34 -0.19 2.66
N VAL A 21 16.07 -0.29 3.78
CA VAL A 21 15.46 -0.50 5.10
C VAL A 21 14.63 0.70 5.52
N LEU A 22 15.13 1.92 5.27
CA LEU A 22 14.37 3.15 5.49
C LEU A 22 13.10 3.18 4.64
N HIS A 23 13.19 2.85 3.35
CA HIS A 23 12.06 2.85 2.43
C HIS A 23 10.99 1.82 2.79
N VAL A 24 11.39 0.63 3.25
CA VAL A 24 10.46 -0.40 3.73
C VAL A 24 9.85 0.01 5.07
N GLY A 25 10.65 0.57 5.99
CA GLY A 25 10.24 0.91 7.34
C GLY A 25 9.16 2.00 7.45
N VAL A 26 8.99 2.83 6.40
CA VAL A 26 7.98 3.89 6.34
C VAL A 26 6.66 3.47 5.69
N ARG A 27 6.57 2.30 5.03
CA ARG A 27 5.34 1.85 4.38
C ARG A 27 4.41 1.18 5.40
N ASP A 28 3.21 1.74 5.62
CA ASP A 28 2.23 1.21 6.58
C ASP A 28 1.89 -0.28 6.35
N GLY A 29 1.84 -0.74 5.10
CA GLY A 29 1.62 -2.16 4.76
C GLY A 29 2.82 -3.09 5.02
N ALA A 30 4.01 -2.55 5.32
CA ALA A 30 5.20 -3.32 5.70
C ALA A 30 5.40 -3.38 7.22
N ILE A 31 4.74 -2.48 7.97
CA ILE A 31 4.86 -2.41 9.42
C ILE A 31 4.37 -3.71 10.06
N ALA A 32 5.22 -4.33 10.86
CA ALA A 32 5.05 -5.64 11.50
C ALA A 32 4.83 -6.85 10.57
N ARG A 33 4.75 -6.63 9.25
CA ARG A 33 4.70 -7.68 8.21
C ARG A 33 6.09 -8.02 7.68
N VAL A 34 6.99 -7.04 7.61
CA VAL A 34 8.40 -7.20 7.21
C VAL A 34 9.29 -6.81 8.39
N PHE A 35 9.65 -7.80 9.22
CA PHE A 35 10.28 -7.55 10.52
C PHE A 35 11.80 -7.75 10.53
N SER A 36 12.32 -8.67 9.71
CA SER A 36 13.75 -8.97 9.60
C SER A 36 14.12 -9.50 8.21
N SER A 37 15.41 -9.55 7.88
CA SER A 37 15.88 -10.16 6.62
C SER A 37 17.23 -10.85 6.80
N PRO A 38 17.29 -12.19 6.80
CA PRO A 38 18.55 -12.93 6.86
C PRO A 38 19.50 -12.58 5.71
N VAL A 39 18.94 -12.26 4.54
CA VAL A 39 19.71 -11.92 3.33
C VAL A 39 20.42 -10.57 3.48
N LEU A 40 19.77 -9.57 4.07
CA LEU A 40 20.38 -8.26 4.31
C LEU A 40 21.43 -8.33 5.43
N ASP A 41 21.15 -9.09 6.48
CA ASP A 41 22.08 -9.30 7.59
C ASP A 41 23.35 -10.03 7.14
N GLN A 42 23.18 -11.09 6.34
CA GLN A 42 24.29 -11.81 5.71
C GLN A 42 25.13 -10.88 4.81
N LEU A 43 24.49 -9.99 4.06
CA LEU A 43 25.21 -9.02 3.23
C LEU A 43 25.99 -8.01 4.07
N CYS A 44 25.42 -7.52 5.17
CA CYS A 44 26.14 -6.67 6.12
C CYS A 44 27.36 -7.40 6.70
N HIS A 45 27.19 -8.68 7.05
CA HIS A 45 28.28 -9.52 7.54
C HIS A 45 29.41 -9.67 6.50
N GLU A 46 29.08 -9.97 5.24
CA GLU A 46 30.03 -10.07 4.12
C GLU A 46 30.79 -8.75 3.89
N LEU A 47 30.09 -7.61 3.92
CA LEU A 47 30.70 -6.29 3.78
C LEU A 47 31.67 -5.97 4.93
N GLY A 48 31.31 -6.34 6.17
CA GLY A 48 32.18 -6.20 7.32
C GLY A 48 33.43 -7.07 7.24
N SER A 49 33.30 -8.33 6.82
CA SER A 49 34.43 -9.25 6.59
C SER A 49 35.40 -8.77 5.50
N ALA A 50 34.90 -7.99 4.53
CA ALA A 50 35.70 -7.38 3.48
C ALA A 50 36.43 -6.09 3.94
N SER A 51 36.12 -5.55 5.13
CA SER A 51 36.82 -4.39 5.67
C SER A 51 38.26 -4.76 6.09
N ALA A 52 39.22 -3.86 5.88
CA ALA A 52 40.67 -4.15 6.02
C ALA A 52 41.14 -4.39 7.47
N VAL A 53 40.26 -4.35 8.47
CA VAL A 53 40.59 -4.45 9.89
C VAL A 53 40.50 -5.92 10.35
N ARG A 54 41.63 -6.62 10.42
CA ARG A 54 41.71 -8.05 10.80
C ARG A 54 42.59 -8.33 12.03
N GLY A 55 42.14 -9.23 12.91
CA GLY A 55 42.95 -9.83 13.99
C GLY A 55 42.22 -9.88 15.34
N LYS A 56 42.40 -10.98 16.09
CA LYS A 56 41.91 -11.09 17.48
C LYS A 56 42.87 -10.35 18.42
N VAL A 57 42.31 -9.45 19.23
CA VAL A 57 43.00 -8.86 20.40
C VAL A 57 42.44 -9.52 21.65
N ALA A 58 43.25 -9.68 22.70
CA ALA A 58 42.76 -10.24 23.96
C ALA A 58 41.74 -9.26 24.59
N PRO A 59 40.57 -9.73 25.02
CA PRO A 59 39.53 -8.86 25.57
C PRO A 59 39.98 -8.22 26.88
N ASP A 60 39.67 -6.93 27.05
CA ASP A 60 39.76 -6.20 28.31
C ASP A 60 38.55 -6.59 29.18
N PRO A 61 38.76 -7.38 30.26
CA PRO A 61 37.69 -7.91 31.10
C PRO A 61 36.88 -6.81 31.81
N ASP A 62 37.47 -5.62 31.96
CA ASP A 62 36.90 -4.50 32.70
C ASP A 62 36.27 -3.43 31.80
N HIS A 63 36.13 -3.68 30.49
CA HIS A 63 35.52 -2.75 29.53
C HIS A 63 34.22 -3.30 28.91
N SER A 64 33.16 -2.49 28.93
CA SER A 64 31.91 -2.67 28.18
C SER A 64 31.73 -1.56 27.14
N VAL A 65 31.28 -1.90 25.93
CA VAL A 65 31.03 -0.94 24.84
C VAL A 65 29.57 -0.98 24.37
N ILE A 66 28.91 0.16 24.26
CA ILE A 66 27.61 0.28 23.59
C ILE A 66 27.82 0.93 22.23
N ILE A 67 27.23 0.35 21.19
CA ILE A 67 27.20 0.88 19.83
C ILE A 67 25.79 1.36 19.56
N ALA A 68 25.64 2.63 19.17
CA ALA A 68 24.36 3.21 18.80
C ALA A 68 24.46 4.06 17.54
N THR A 69 23.34 4.26 16.85
CA THR A 69 23.33 5.04 15.61
C THR A 69 23.44 6.54 15.90
N SER A 70 22.56 7.03 16.77
CA SER A 70 22.46 8.44 17.18
C SER A 70 21.70 8.54 18.51
N VAL A 71 21.79 9.70 19.17
CA VAL A 71 21.11 10.01 20.43
C VAL A 71 20.45 11.38 20.36
N ALA A 72 19.30 11.53 21.02
CA ALA A 72 18.50 12.75 21.02
C ALA A 72 17.96 13.05 22.42
N ARG A 73 17.61 14.32 22.66
CA ARG A 73 16.97 14.76 23.92
C ARG A 73 15.58 14.15 24.12
N THR A 74 14.89 13.81 23.03
CA THR A 74 13.56 13.19 23.02
C THR A 74 13.64 11.74 22.55
N GLY A 75 12.60 10.95 22.85
CA GLY A 75 12.51 9.55 22.44
C GLY A 75 13.01 8.53 23.48
N GLY A 76 12.66 7.26 23.25
CA GLY A 76 12.99 6.15 24.16
C GLY A 76 14.43 5.65 24.04
N HIS A 77 15.04 5.76 22.86
CA HIS A 77 16.32 5.14 22.52
C HIS A 77 17.48 5.58 23.45
N SER A 78 17.72 6.89 23.57
CA SER A 78 18.78 7.43 24.44
C SER A 78 18.56 7.09 25.91
N ARG A 79 17.29 6.97 26.36
CA ARG A 79 16.99 6.57 27.74
C ARG A 79 17.26 5.08 27.99
N VAL A 80 16.99 4.21 27.02
CA VAL A 80 17.35 2.79 27.09
C VAL A 80 18.86 2.61 27.19
N ILE A 81 19.64 3.36 26.40
CA ILE A 81 21.11 3.36 26.48
C ILE A 81 21.56 3.75 27.90
N ARG A 82 20.98 4.80 28.49
CA ARG A 82 21.29 5.22 29.88
C ARG A 82 21.01 4.12 30.90
N ASP A 83 19.92 3.38 30.73
CA ASP A 83 19.58 2.28 31.65
C ASP A 83 20.52 1.08 31.49
N LEU A 84 20.94 0.75 30.27
CA LEU A 84 21.96 -0.28 30.01
C LEU A 84 23.32 0.10 30.59
N LEU A 85 23.76 1.37 30.44
CA LEU A 85 25.00 1.86 31.04
C LEU A 85 25.00 1.74 32.57
N ARG A 86 23.84 1.79 33.23
CA ARG A 86 23.70 1.62 34.69
C ARG A 86 23.73 0.16 35.15
N CYS A 87 23.70 -0.81 34.24
CA CYS A 87 23.65 -2.23 34.58
C CYS A 87 25.01 -2.88 34.87
N ASP A 88 26.12 -2.25 34.44
CA ASP A 88 27.49 -2.71 34.64
C ASP A 88 28.28 -1.81 35.63
N PRO A 89 28.01 -1.86 36.95
CA PRO A 89 28.75 -1.04 37.91
C PRO A 89 30.21 -1.50 38.00
N GLY A 90 31.16 -0.57 37.88
CA GLY A 90 32.60 -0.80 38.09
C GLY A 90 33.43 -1.13 36.84
N LYS A 91 32.80 -1.30 35.66
CA LYS A 91 33.51 -1.42 34.38
C LYS A 91 33.74 -0.04 33.75
N ARG A 92 34.85 0.12 33.04
CA ARG A 92 35.03 1.21 32.07
C ARG A 92 33.95 1.07 30.99
N LYS A 93 33.36 2.18 30.55
CA LYS A 93 32.27 2.18 29.55
C LYS A 93 32.57 3.14 28.43
N THR A 94 32.31 2.70 27.20
CA THR A 94 32.37 3.57 26.02
C THR A 94 31.08 3.46 25.22
N LEU A 95 30.54 4.60 24.81
CA LEU A 95 29.43 4.72 23.86
C LEU A 95 29.99 5.16 22.50
N LEU A 96 29.90 4.30 21.49
CA LEU A 96 30.31 4.57 20.12
C LEU A 96 29.07 4.93 19.27
N LEU A 97 29.06 6.12 18.68
CA LEU A 97 27.98 6.61 17.82
C LEU A 97 28.38 6.55 16.34
N THR A 98 27.61 5.84 15.51
CA THR A 98 27.91 5.69 14.07
C THR A 98 27.59 6.95 13.26
N GLY A 99 26.58 7.73 13.68
CA GLY A 99 26.17 8.96 13.01
C GLY A 99 25.54 8.77 11.62
N VAL A 100 25.11 7.55 11.27
CA VAL A 100 24.54 7.25 9.95
C VAL A 100 23.25 8.05 9.72
N LYS A 101 23.16 8.71 8.55
CA LYS A 101 22.03 9.51 8.00
C LYS A 101 21.60 10.76 8.76
N VAL A 102 21.69 10.79 10.09
CA VAL A 102 21.15 11.89 10.91
C VAL A 102 22.21 12.95 11.21
N GLY A 103 23.50 12.60 11.15
CA GLY A 103 24.55 13.39 11.78
C GLY A 103 24.37 13.42 13.30
N GLN A 104 25.45 13.63 14.07
CA GLN A 104 25.34 13.75 15.52
C GLN A 104 26.09 15.00 15.99
N PRO A 105 25.38 16.03 16.49
CA PRO A 105 26.02 17.14 17.16
C PRO A 105 26.76 16.63 18.41
N ARG A 106 28.09 16.76 18.41
CA ARG A 106 28.95 16.24 19.49
C ARG A 106 28.59 16.84 20.86
N THR A 107 28.28 18.13 20.89
CA THR A 107 27.89 18.85 22.11
C THR A 107 26.61 18.29 22.72
N GLU A 108 25.61 17.98 21.91
CA GLU A 108 24.34 17.41 22.37
C GLU A 108 24.54 15.99 22.91
N ALA A 109 25.25 15.13 22.17
CA ALA A 109 25.53 13.76 22.59
C ALA A 109 26.27 13.71 23.93
N LEU A 110 27.29 14.57 24.13
CA LEU A 110 28.03 14.63 25.39
C LEU A 110 27.15 15.09 26.57
N SER A 111 26.33 16.13 26.37
CA SER A 111 25.45 16.66 27.42
C SER A 111 24.42 15.65 27.92
N LEU A 112 23.99 14.71 27.07
CA LEU A 112 22.98 13.70 27.42
C LEU A 112 23.49 12.62 28.37
N PHE A 113 24.81 12.48 28.51
CA PHE A 113 25.45 11.43 29.29
C PHE A 113 26.48 11.98 30.29
N GLU A 114 26.58 13.30 30.46
CA GLU A 114 27.55 13.95 31.36
C GLU A 114 27.41 13.54 32.84
N ASP A 115 26.21 13.12 33.25
CA ASP A 115 25.93 12.62 34.61
C ASP A 115 26.30 11.15 34.83
N LEU A 116 26.81 10.47 33.79
CA LEU A 116 27.21 9.07 33.81
C LEU A 116 28.72 8.94 33.57
N ASP A 117 29.35 7.99 34.25
CA ASP A 117 30.75 7.61 34.03
C ASP A 117 30.87 6.77 32.75
N VAL A 118 30.91 7.45 31.59
CA VAL A 118 31.00 6.86 30.25
C VAL A 118 31.80 7.75 29.30
N ASP A 119 32.69 7.15 28.52
CA ASP A 119 33.36 7.84 27.41
C ASP A 119 32.48 7.82 26.16
N VAL A 120 32.31 8.94 25.48
CA VAL A 120 31.42 9.04 24.30
C VAL A 120 32.26 9.41 23.09
N GLU A 121 32.31 8.50 22.12
CA GLU A 121 33.00 8.70 20.86
C GLU A 121 32.02 8.66 19.69
N ILE A 122 32.31 9.45 18.66
CA ILE A 122 31.43 9.65 17.51
C ILE A 122 32.26 9.44 16.25
N ALA A 123 31.71 8.70 15.30
CA ALA A 123 32.33 8.53 14.00
C ALA A 123 32.59 9.90 13.33
N PRO A 124 33.68 10.05 12.56
CA PRO A 124 33.99 11.31 11.90
C PRO A 124 32.82 11.78 11.03
N PHE A 125 32.39 13.03 11.20
CA PHE A 125 31.21 13.58 10.52
C PHE A 125 31.32 13.48 8.98
N GLU A 126 32.49 13.83 8.44
CA GLU A 126 32.83 13.80 7.01
C GLU A 126 33.02 12.39 6.42
N ALA A 127 33.06 11.34 7.25
CA ALA A 127 33.24 9.98 6.74
C ALA A 127 31.98 9.49 6.02
N ASN A 128 32.16 8.87 4.85
CA ASN A 128 31.10 8.08 4.21
C ASN A 128 30.84 6.77 4.99
N ASN A 129 29.86 5.96 4.58
CA ASN A 129 29.49 4.76 5.33
C ASN A 129 30.61 3.72 5.38
N ALA A 130 31.43 3.60 4.33
CA ALA A 130 32.64 2.78 4.36
C ALA A 130 33.67 3.29 5.39
N GLY A 131 33.90 4.61 5.44
CA GLY A 131 34.79 5.23 6.43
C GLY A 131 34.29 5.05 7.87
N ARG A 132 32.98 5.18 8.10
CA ARG A 132 32.35 4.90 9.41
C ARG A 132 32.51 3.44 9.83
N LEU A 133 32.39 2.50 8.90
CA LEU A 133 32.64 1.07 9.14
C LEU A 133 34.09 0.83 9.57
N VAL A 134 35.06 1.40 8.84
CA VAL A 134 36.49 1.26 9.19
C VAL A 134 36.80 1.86 10.55
N TRP A 135 36.25 3.05 10.84
CA TRP A 135 36.40 3.69 12.15
C TRP A 135 35.84 2.81 13.28
N LEU A 136 34.60 2.35 13.14
CA LEU A 136 33.94 1.55 14.17
C LEU A 136 34.67 0.22 14.40
N ALA A 137 35.06 -0.46 13.33
CA ALA A 137 35.82 -1.70 13.42
C ALA A 137 37.19 -1.49 14.10
N SER A 138 37.87 -0.38 13.81
CA SER A 138 39.16 -0.04 14.45
C SER A 138 39.00 0.25 15.93
N ARG A 139 37.98 1.03 16.32
CA ARG A 139 37.70 1.32 17.73
C ARG A 139 37.32 0.08 18.52
N LEU A 140 36.44 -0.78 17.98
CA LEU A 140 36.10 -2.04 18.65
C LEU A 140 37.33 -2.93 18.87
N ARG A 141 38.27 -2.95 17.92
CA ARG A 141 39.53 -3.67 18.06
C ARG A 141 40.47 -3.05 19.10
N GLU A 142 40.60 -1.73 19.12
CA GLU A 142 41.47 -1.01 20.06
C GLU A 142 40.96 -1.09 21.50
N LEU A 143 39.64 -0.97 21.68
CA LEU A 143 39.00 -1.08 22.99
C LEU A 143 38.92 -2.53 23.47
N SER A 144 38.83 -3.48 22.54
CA SER A 144 38.80 -4.93 22.77
C SER A 144 37.87 -5.32 23.94
N PRO A 145 36.57 -4.98 23.90
CA PRO A 145 35.70 -5.08 25.07
C PRO A 145 35.32 -6.52 25.45
N SER A 146 35.18 -6.79 26.75
CA SER A 146 34.57 -8.03 27.25
C SER A 146 33.08 -8.18 26.88
N SER A 147 32.37 -7.07 26.68
CA SER A 147 30.96 -7.05 26.32
C SER A 147 30.66 -5.89 25.38
N ALA A 148 30.00 -6.17 24.26
CA ALA A 148 29.56 -5.18 23.30
C ALA A 148 28.03 -5.27 23.09
N TYR A 149 27.35 -4.13 23.10
CA TYR A 149 25.89 -4.02 22.98
C TYR A 149 25.55 -3.21 21.73
N LEU A 150 24.94 -3.82 20.72
CA LEU A 150 24.36 -3.11 19.58
C LEU A 150 22.97 -2.62 19.96
N VAL A 151 22.83 -1.32 20.18
CA VAL A 151 21.57 -0.63 20.47
C VAL A 151 21.38 0.39 19.35
N ILE A 152 20.96 -0.07 18.19
CA ILE A 152 21.00 0.70 16.94
C ILE A 152 19.61 0.98 16.40
N HIS A 153 19.49 1.99 15.53
CA HIS A 153 18.29 2.14 14.72
C HIS A 153 18.22 1.03 13.67
N PRO A 154 17.01 0.63 13.23
CA PRO A 154 16.80 -0.57 12.40
C PRO A 154 17.57 -0.58 11.07
N PHE A 155 17.96 0.59 10.55
CA PHE A 155 18.61 0.77 9.26
C PHE A 155 20.14 0.81 9.31
N ASP A 156 20.78 0.75 10.48
CA ASP A 156 22.22 1.00 10.62
C ASP A 156 23.09 -0.20 10.16
N ALA A 157 23.26 -0.31 8.84
CA ALA A 157 24.07 -1.34 8.20
C ALA A 157 25.56 -1.25 8.59
N VAL A 158 26.05 -0.07 9.01
CA VAL A 158 27.45 0.13 9.41
C VAL A 158 27.73 -0.60 10.71
N ALA A 159 26.87 -0.43 11.72
CA ALA A 159 27.01 -1.12 13.00
C ALA A 159 26.89 -2.65 12.86
N VAL A 160 25.91 -3.11 12.07
CA VAL A 160 25.71 -4.56 11.81
C VAL A 160 26.92 -5.15 11.07
N ALA A 161 27.47 -4.42 10.08
CA ALA A 161 28.69 -4.84 9.40
C ALA A 161 29.92 -4.85 10.32
N ALA A 162 30.07 -3.88 11.23
CA ALA A 162 31.21 -3.82 12.15
C ALA A 162 31.17 -4.90 13.24
N ALA A 163 29.98 -5.40 13.58
CA ALA A 163 29.78 -6.43 14.59
C ALA A 163 30.18 -7.83 14.09
N GLN A 164 31.47 -8.02 13.81
CA GLN A 164 32.02 -9.28 13.30
C GLN A 164 32.26 -10.31 14.43
N PRO A 165 32.37 -11.61 14.11
CA PRO A 165 32.73 -12.63 15.10
C PRO A 165 34.06 -12.33 15.81
N GLY A 166 34.04 -12.37 17.15
CA GLY A 166 35.23 -12.19 17.97
C GLY A 166 35.60 -10.73 18.31
N VAL A 167 34.73 -9.75 18.01
CA VAL A 167 34.91 -8.34 18.44
C VAL A 167 34.74 -8.14 19.96
N ALA A 168 34.06 -9.07 20.63
CA ALA A 168 33.89 -9.12 22.08
C ALA A 168 33.65 -10.57 22.51
N ASP A 169 33.89 -10.88 23.79
CA ASP A 169 33.52 -12.19 24.36
C ASP A 169 31.99 -12.36 24.38
N ASN A 170 31.28 -11.28 24.72
CA ASN A 170 29.83 -11.24 24.77
C ASN A 170 29.31 -10.15 23.84
N LEU A 171 28.75 -10.55 22.70
CA LEU A 171 28.10 -9.64 21.76
C LEU A 171 26.58 -9.74 21.90
N PHE A 172 25.93 -8.63 22.23
CA PHE A 172 24.49 -8.54 22.39
C PHE A 172 23.89 -7.64 21.31
N TYR A 173 22.90 -8.14 20.56
CA TYR A 173 22.08 -7.33 19.68
C TYR A 173 20.78 -6.98 20.40
N TYR A 174 20.66 -5.74 20.88
CA TYR A 174 19.45 -5.25 21.53
C TYR A 174 18.49 -4.74 20.46
N HIS A 175 17.46 -5.55 20.18
CA HIS A 175 16.52 -5.29 19.12
C HIS A 175 15.62 -4.10 19.45
N ASN A 176 15.98 -2.92 18.95
CA ASN A 176 15.31 -1.65 19.21
C ASN A 176 14.35 -1.23 18.09
N SER A 177 13.61 -2.20 17.52
CA SER A 177 12.56 -1.96 16.53
C SER A 177 11.23 -2.49 17.04
N ASP A 178 10.27 -1.59 17.24
CA ASP A 178 8.94 -2.00 17.69
C ASP A 178 8.16 -2.66 16.55
N HIS A 179 8.32 -2.20 15.30
CA HIS A 179 7.40 -2.59 14.23
C HIS A 179 7.98 -2.53 12.80
N SER A 180 9.25 -2.16 12.61
CA SER A 180 9.86 -1.99 11.28
C SER A 180 10.91 -3.06 10.98
N LEU A 181 11.20 -3.29 9.70
CA LEU A 181 12.33 -4.10 9.25
C LEU A 181 13.62 -3.64 9.93
N ALA A 182 14.27 -4.55 10.66
CA ALA A 182 15.53 -4.29 11.34
C ALA A 182 16.68 -5.16 10.81
N LEU A 183 17.83 -4.53 10.63
CA LEU A 183 19.11 -5.19 10.36
C LEU A 183 19.74 -5.69 11.66
N GLY A 184 20.40 -6.84 11.60
CA GLY A 184 21.13 -7.45 12.70
C GLY A 184 20.36 -8.51 13.49
N VAL A 185 19.11 -8.80 13.11
CA VAL A 185 18.26 -9.81 13.77
C VAL A 185 18.83 -11.22 13.62
N HIS A 186 19.49 -11.51 12.49
CA HIS A 186 20.04 -12.84 12.16
C HIS A 186 21.56 -12.94 12.37
N LEU A 187 22.11 -12.23 13.37
CA LEU A 187 23.53 -12.34 13.75
C LEU A 187 23.79 -13.57 14.63
N ASP A 188 24.10 -14.71 14.03
CA ASP A 188 24.30 -16.01 14.72
C ASP A 188 25.40 -16.01 15.81
N HIS A 189 26.37 -15.11 15.70
CA HIS A 189 27.46 -14.93 16.66
C HIS A 189 27.13 -13.93 17.79
N ALA A 190 25.99 -13.24 17.73
CA ALA A 190 25.48 -12.41 18.81
C ALA A 190 24.38 -13.15 19.60
N VAL A 191 24.12 -12.70 20.82
CA VAL A 191 22.87 -13.02 21.53
C VAL A 191 21.86 -11.95 21.16
N HIS A 192 20.76 -12.36 20.52
CA HIS A 192 19.64 -11.49 20.20
C HIS A 192 18.82 -11.23 21.46
N VAL A 193 18.50 -9.96 21.70
CA VAL A 193 17.78 -9.50 22.89
C VAL A 193 16.54 -8.75 22.47
N ASP A 194 15.36 -9.22 22.89
CA ASP A 194 14.09 -8.49 22.78
C ASP A 194 13.65 -8.01 24.17
N TYR A 195 13.01 -6.84 24.23
CA TYR A 195 12.51 -6.25 25.49
C TYR A 195 11.00 -6.27 25.67
N HIS A 196 10.27 -6.64 24.63
CA HIS A 196 8.83 -6.76 24.64
C HIS A 196 8.42 -8.13 24.10
N ARG A 197 7.34 -8.68 24.64
CA ARG A 197 6.91 -10.06 24.33
C ARG A 197 6.64 -10.27 22.83
N LYS A 198 6.06 -9.25 22.19
CA LYS A 198 5.64 -9.31 20.79
C LYS A 198 6.81 -9.48 19.82
N GLY A 199 7.92 -8.78 20.08
CA GLY A 199 9.16 -8.87 19.32
C GLY A 199 9.85 -10.20 19.57
N TYR A 200 9.88 -10.64 20.84
CA TYR A 200 10.41 -11.95 21.19
C TYR A 200 9.73 -13.09 20.42
N ASP A 201 8.39 -13.12 20.43
CA ASP A 201 7.65 -14.16 19.70
C ASP A 201 7.93 -14.10 18.18
N ARG A 202 7.97 -12.90 17.55
CA ARG A 202 8.23 -12.77 16.10
C ARG A 202 9.67 -13.12 15.70
N CYS A 203 10.67 -12.77 16.52
CA CYS A 203 12.06 -13.16 16.25
C CYS A 203 12.24 -14.68 16.35
N ASN A 204 11.55 -15.34 17.28
CA ASN A 204 11.53 -16.80 17.39
C ASN A 204 10.91 -17.43 16.12
N GLU A 205 9.74 -16.93 15.68
CA GLU A 205 9.10 -17.34 14.43
C GLU A 205 10.00 -17.12 13.19
N ALA A 206 10.83 -16.07 13.20
CA ALA A 206 11.81 -15.79 12.16
C ALA A 206 13.06 -16.71 12.19
N GLY A 207 13.17 -17.61 13.18
CA GLY A 207 14.26 -18.58 13.27
C GLY A 207 15.47 -18.13 14.09
N VAL A 208 15.35 -17.09 14.92
CA VAL A 208 16.45 -16.64 15.79
C VAL A 208 16.73 -17.66 16.89
N LEU A 209 17.93 -18.25 16.88
CA LEU A 209 18.28 -19.38 17.75
C LEU A 209 18.81 -18.97 19.14
N LYS A 210 19.51 -17.84 19.25
CA LYS A 210 20.15 -17.36 20.50
C LYS A 210 19.42 -16.14 21.04
N GLN A 211 18.26 -16.36 21.63
CA GLN A 211 17.33 -15.29 22.00
C GLN A 211 17.15 -15.16 23.51
N ALA A 212 17.34 -13.94 24.05
CA ALA A 212 17.11 -13.59 25.44
C ALA A 212 16.05 -12.49 25.57
N PHE A 213 15.26 -12.53 26.64
CA PHE A 213 14.34 -11.47 27.01
C PHE A 213 14.95 -10.58 28.10
N TRP A 214 15.15 -9.31 27.81
CA TRP A 214 15.61 -8.31 28.78
C TRP A 214 14.50 -7.30 29.05
N PRO A 215 13.93 -7.26 30.27
CA PRO A 215 12.78 -6.41 30.53
C PRO A 215 13.11 -4.94 30.28
N LEU A 216 12.17 -4.23 29.67
CA LEU A 216 12.23 -2.77 29.56
C LEU A 216 12.19 -2.16 30.95
N ALA A 217 13.37 -1.83 31.49
CA ALA A 217 13.50 -1.34 32.84
C ALA A 217 13.44 0.18 32.91
N VAL A 218 12.71 0.70 33.90
CA VAL A 218 12.64 2.14 34.15
C VAL A 218 12.76 2.43 35.64
N SER A 219 13.49 3.48 36.03
CA SER A 219 13.62 3.87 37.45
C SER A 219 12.52 4.84 37.85
N VAL A 220 11.63 4.42 38.77
CA VAL A 220 10.59 5.28 39.36
C VAL A 220 10.68 5.26 40.89
N PRO A 221 11.27 6.31 41.51
CA PRO A 221 11.39 6.42 42.96
C PRO A 221 10.04 6.36 43.68
N THR A 222 10.00 5.72 44.85
CA THR A 222 8.78 5.56 45.66
C THR A 222 8.09 6.89 46.00
N LYS A 223 8.86 7.99 46.12
CA LYS A 223 8.32 9.34 46.36
C LYS A 223 7.44 9.90 45.23
N LEU A 224 7.52 9.32 44.03
CA LEU A 224 6.72 9.74 42.87
C LEU A 224 5.43 8.91 42.72
N VAL A 225 5.24 7.87 43.53
CA VAL A 225 4.06 7.01 43.47
C VAL A 225 2.82 7.78 43.93
N ARG A 226 1.78 7.81 43.11
CA ARG A 226 0.46 8.35 43.45
C ARG A 226 -0.23 7.40 44.43
N ARG A 227 -0.56 7.92 45.62
CA ARG A 227 -1.28 7.16 46.69
C ARG A 227 -2.52 7.90 47.21
N ASP A 228 -2.63 9.16 46.84
CA ASP A 228 -3.54 10.17 47.33
C ASP A 228 -4.59 10.52 46.26
N PHE A 229 -5.38 9.53 45.83
CA PHE A 229 -6.57 9.79 45.02
C PHE A 229 -7.65 10.42 45.92
N THR A 230 -8.05 11.65 45.61
CA THR A 230 -8.96 12.49 46.43
C THR A 230 -10.34 12.69 45.82
N SER A 231 -10.51 12.53 44.50
CA SER A 231 -11.79 12.62 43.79
C SER A 231 -11.82 11.66 42.60
N SER A 232 -13.02 11.29 42.14
CA SER A 232 -13.24 10.53 40.90
C SER A 232 -13.65 11.40 39.71
N LYS A 233 -14.07 12.66 39.93
CA LYS A 233 -14.28 13.69 38.90
C LYS A 233 -14.13 15.10 39.50
N PRO A 234 -13.70 16.12 38.74
CA PRO A 234 -13.07 15.99 37.42
C PRO A 234 -11.73 15.25 37.50
N LEU A 235 -11.33 14.53 36.44
CA LEU A 235 -10.05 13.80 36.39
C LEU A 235 -8.96 14.59 35.66
N VAL A 236 -7.71 14.44 36.09
CA VAL A 236 -6.53 14.84 35.32
C VAL A 236 -5.99 13.62 34.59
N THR A 237 -5.99 13.67 33.26
CA THR A 237 -5.49 12.60 32.40
C THR A 237 -4.19 13.00 31.72
N CYS A 238 -3.35 12.04 31.34
CA CYS A 238 -2.10 12.32 30.63
C CYS A 238 -1.86 11.39 29.47
N CYS A 239 -1.36 11.91 28.36
CA CYS A 239 -0.75 11.13 27.27
C CYS A 239 0.68 11.63 27.03
N CYS A 240 1.58 10.76 26.56
CA CYS A 240 2.98 11.09 26.32
C CYS A 240 3.46 10.63 24.93
N GLY A 241 4.10 11.49 24.16
CA GLY A 241 4.69 11.15 22.85
C GLY A 241 4.98 12.38 22.01
N GLY A 242 5.86 12.29 21.01
CA GLY A 242 6.06 13.36 20.05
C GLY A 242 5.19 13.19 18.79
N PHE A 243 5.29 14.16 17.88
CA PHE A 243 4.57 14.20 16.61
C PHE A 243 4.73 12.91 15.79
N GLU A 244 5.85 12.18 15.94
CA GLU A 244 6.09 10.88 15.28
C GLU A 244 5.08 9.78 15.65
N LYS A 245 4.36 9.95 16.76
CA LYS A 245 3.32 9.02 17.21
C LYS A 245 1.91 9.41 16.81
N PHE A 246 1.65 10.70 16.63
CA PHE A 246 0.32 11.26 16.46
C PHE A 246 0.06 11.86 15.06
N GLU A 247 1.13 12.21 14.32
CA GLU A 247 1.06 13.11 13.16
C GLU A 247 1.74 12.58 11.90
N THR A 248 2.10 11.29 11.84
CA THR A 248 2.82 10.73 10.68
C THR A 248 2.07 10.99 9.35
N PRO A 249 2.73 11.48 8.28
CA PRO A 249 2.07 11.91 7.03
C PRO A 249 1.19 10.87 6.36
N HIS A 250 1.52 9.58 6.50
CA HIS A 250 0.68 8.48 6.01
C HIS A 250 -0.69 8.42 6.70
N MET A 251 -0.84 8.97 7.90
CA MET A 251 -2.11 9.00 8.64
C MET A 251 -2.93 10.27 8.44
N ALA A 252 -2.34 11.33 7.90
CA ALA A 252 -3.05 12.58 7.63
C ALA A 252 -3.62 12.65 6.20
N GLU A 253 -2.92 12.08 5.21
CA GLU A 253 -3.28 12.33 3.79
C GLU A 253 -3.32 11.07 2.90
N SER A 254 -2.76 9.94 3.33
CA SER A 254 -2.56 8.79 2.44
C SER A 254 -3.15 7.46 2.90
N PHE A 255 -3.44 7.26 4.19
CA PHE A 255 -3.98 6.05 4.82
C PHE A 255 -4.58 6.39 6.21
N PRO A 256 -5.67 7.19 6.28
CA PRO A 256 -6.16 7.74 7.55
C PRO A 256 -6.51 6.63 8.55
N TYR A 257 -5.90 6.67 9.74
CA TYR A 257 -6.35 5.83 10.86
C TYR A 257 -7.74 6.32 11.28
N SER A 258 -8.70 5.42 11.46
CA SER A 258 -10.11 5.79 11.67
C SER A 258 -10.37 6.64 12.92
N ILE A 259 -9.40 6.73 13.83
CA ILE A 259 -9.49 7.51 15.07
C ILE A 259 -8.42 8.59 15.07
N ARG A 260 -8.83 9.85 15.16
CA ARG A 260 -7.90 11.00 15.22
C ARG A 260 -7.57 11.36 16.66
N TYR A 261 -6.36 11.86 16.87
CA TYR A 261 -5.90 12.22 18.21
C TYR A 261 -6.73 13.37 18.82
N GLU A 262 -7.08 14.39 18.03
CA GLU A 262 -7.92 15.50 18.47
C GLU A 262 -9.34 15.07 18.89
N ASP A 263 -9.89 14.02 18.27
CA ASP A 263 -11.19 13.46 18.66
C ASP A 263 -11.09 12.68 19.98
N MET A 264 -9.99 11.97 20.19
CA MET A 264 -9.69 11.32 21.47
C MET A 264 -9.57 12.36 22.60
N VAL A 265 -8.82 13.45 22.39
CA VAL A 265 -8.65 14.52 23.37
C VAL A 265 -10.00 15.16 23.73
N LEU A 266 -10.84 15.46 22.72
CA LEU A 266 -12.19 15.97 22.94
C LEU A 266 -13.00 14.98 23.80
N ARG A 267 -13.07 13.70 23.39
CA ARG A 267 -13.86 12.69 24.11
C ARG A 267 -13.40 12.51 25.56
N VAL A 268 -12.10 12.57 25.82
CA VAL A 268 -11.53 12.52 27.18
C VAL A 268 -12.05 13.69 28.02
N LEU A 269 -11.97 14.91 27.50
CA LEU A 269 -12.36 16.10 28.25
C LEU A 269 -13.88 16.18 28.47
N GLU A 270 -14.70 15.78 27.48
CA GLU A 270 -16.16 15.65 27.60
C GLU A 270 -16.55 14.67 28.71
N THR A 271 -15.86 13.53 28.79
CA THR A 271 -16.22 12.44 29.72
C THR A 271 -15.76 12.69 31.15
N THR A 272 -14.56 13.24 31.29
CA THR A 272 -13.92 13.46 32.60
C THR A 272 -14.30 14.80 33.22
N GLY A 273 -14.69 15.79 32.42
CA GLY A 273 -14.95 17.17 32.86
C GLY A 273 -13.71 17.88 33.42
N GLY A 274 -12.51 17.31 33.23
CA GLY A 274 -11.28 17.77 33.87
C GLY A 274 -10.25 18.32 32.90
N ARG A 275 -8.99 17.91 33.07
CA ARG A 275 -7.85 18.40 32.28
C ARG A 275 -7.11 17.24 31.62
N HIS A 276 -6.54 17.49 30.45
CA HIS A 276 -5.72 16.53 29.73
C HIS A 276 -4.33 17.11 29.49
N LEU A 277 -3.31 16.44 30.05
CA LEU A 277 -1.90 16.79 29.86
C LEU A 277 -1.31 16.00 28.70
N HIS A 278 -0.80 16.72 27.71
CA HIS A 278 0.05 16.16 26.67
C HIS A 278 1.53 16.43 27.01
N VAL A 279 2.34 15.38 27.11
CA VAL A 279 3.79 15.47 27.32
C VAL A 279 4.54 15.03 26.07
N GLY A 280 5.29 15.95 25.45
CA GLY A 280 6.01 15.73 24.21
C GLY A 280 5.67 16.77 23.14
N GLN A 281 6.49 16.83 22.10
CA GLN A 281 6.39 17.88 21.09
C GLN A 281 5.31 17.54 20.06
N LEU A 282 4.34 18.45 19.88
CA LEU A 282 3.36 18.44 18.79
C LEU A 282 3.67 19.57 17.80
N SER A 283 3.27 19.40 16.54
CA SER A 283 3.31 20.49 15.56
C SER A 283 2.32 21.60 15.92
N ASP A 284 2.54 22.78 15.35
CA ASP A 284 1.65 23.92 15.51
C ASP A 284 0.25 23.59 14.94
N ASP A 285 0.21 22.93 13.79
CA ASP A 285 -1.00 22.50 13.10
C ASP A 285 -1.83 21.49 13.92
N MET A 286 -1.19 20.50 14.55
CA MET A 286 -1.90 19.59 15.46
C MET A 286 -2.48 20.32 16.69
N ARG A 287 -1.74 21.28 17.26
CA ARG A 287 -2.26 22.08 18.38
C ARG A 287 -3.46 22.94 17.97
N GLU A 288 -3.43 23.49 16.76
CA GLU A 288 -4.58 24.23 16.19
C GLU A 288 -5.79 23.32 15.94
N ARG A 289 -5.59 22.10 15.41
CA ARG A 289 -6.66 21.12 15.24
C ARG A 289 -7.31 20.75 16.57
N ILE A 290 -6.51 20.48 17.60
CA ILE A 290 -7.01 20.20 18.95
C ILE A 290 -7.83 21.39 19.45
N ALA A 291 -7.29 22.61 19.38
CA ALA A 291 -7.99 23.81 19.84
C ALA A 291 -9.33 24.02 19.13
N ARG A 292 -9.36 23.85 17.79
CA ARG A 292 -10.57 23.93 16.99
C ARG A 292 -11.59 22.86 17.40
N ARG A 293 -11.13 21.62 17.57
CA ARG A 293 -12.00 20.50 17.91
C ARG A 293 -12.62 20.65 19.31
N LEU A 294 -11.85 21.15 20.27
CA LEU A 294 -12.37 21.49 21.60
C LEU A 294 -13.38 22.62 21.56
N HIS A 295 -13.12 23.66 20.75
CA HIS A 295 -14.06 24.76 20.55
C HIS A 295 -15.41 24.27 19.96
N GLU A 296 -15.36 23.43 18.93
CA GLU A 296 -16.56 22.81 18.33
C GLU A 296 -17.36 21.96 19.34
N GLY A 297 -16.67 21.25 20.24
CA GLY A 297 -17.30 20.44 21.29
C GLY A 297 -17.73 21.22 22.54
N GLY A 298 -17.56 22.55 22.56
CA GLY A 298 -17.91 23.38 23.72
C GLY A 298 -17.01 23.19 24.95
N VAL A 299 -15.81 22.63 24.77
CA VAL A 299 -14.83 22.40 25.84
C VAL A 299 -13.79 23.52 25.87
N PRO A 300 -13.50 24.13 27.05
CA PRO A 300 -12.47 25.17 27.15
C PRO A 300 -11.08 24.65 26.73
N VAL A 301 -10.43 25.36 25.78
CA VAL A 301 -9.07 25.03 25.32
C VAL A 301 -8.06 25.03 26.47
N SER A 302 -8.29 25.83 27.52
CA SER A 302 -7.47 25.85 28.74
C SER A 302 -7.45 24.53 29.51
N ASN A 303 -8.35 23.60 29.21
CA ASN A 303 -8.37 22.26 29.81
C ASN A 303 -7.36 21.30 29.15
N PHE A 304 -6.82 21.65 27.99
CA PHE A 304 -5.68 20.96 27.38
C PHE A 304 -4.37 21.61 27.84
N LEU A 305 -3.57 20.85 28.58
CA LEU A 305 -2.26 21.27 29.09
C LEU A 305 -1.18 20.68 28.16
N TYR A 306 -0.26 21.52 27.72
CA TYR A 306 0.80 21.11 26.78
C TYR A 306 2.18 21.33 27.40
N LEU A 307 2.95 20.25 27.53
CA LEU A 307 4.31 20.25 28.04
C LEU A 307 5.24 19.64 26.98
N PRO A 308 5.90 20.44 26.13
CA PRO A 308 6.73 19.93 25.03
C PRO A 308 7.94 19.14 25.53
N PHE A 309 8.46 19.47 26.72
CA PHE A 309 9.63 18.82 27.32
C PHE A 309 9.43 18.60 28.82
N ALA A 310 9.73 17.39 29.28
CA ALA A 310 9.77 17.03 30.70
C ALA A 310 11.09 16.32 31.04
N ALA A 311 11.67 16.62 32.21
CA ALA A 311 12.88 15.95 32.69
C ALA A 311 12.69 14.42 32.88
N GLY A 312 11.44 13.98 33.06
CA GLY A 312 10.99 12.59 33.09
C GLY A 312 9.46 12.55 33.12
N LEU A 313 8.86 11.43 32.72
CA LEU A 313 7.40 11.34 32.72
C LEU A 313 6.87 11.20 34.15
N ALA A 314 7.43 10.30 34.97
CA ALA A 314 6.98 10.10 36.34
C ALA A 314 6.99 11.38 37.22
N PRO A 315 8.02 12.25 37.17
CA PRO A 315 7.97 13.55 37.84
C PRO A 315 6.83 14.45 37.35
N ALA A 316 6.61 14.55 36.03
CA ALA A 316 5.53 15.34 35.46
C ALA A 316 4.15 14.80 35.86
N LEU A 317 3.97 13.48 35.84
CA LEU A 317 2.73 12.83 36.31
C LEU A 317 2.41 13.21 37.77
N ARG A 318 3.44 13.28 38.63
CA ARG A 318 3.28 13.69 40.03
C ARG A 318 2.99 15.18 40.16
N GLU A 319 3.73 16.03 39.47
CA GLU A 319 3.61 17.50 39.51
C GLU A 319 2.20 17.96 39.10
N PHE A 320 1.67 17.39 38.01
CA PHE A 320 0.34 17.73 37.50
C PHE A 320 -0.79 16.96 38.19
N SER A 321 -0.48 16.11 39.18
CA SER A 321 -1.44 15.27 39.91
C SER A 321 -2.33 14.45 38.97
N VAL A 322 -1.72 13.76 38.00
CA VAL A 322 -2.43 12.92 37.04
C VAL A 322 -3.11 11.76 37.75
N ASP A 323 -4.37 11.50 37.41
CA ASP A 323 -5.20 10.44 37.97
C ASP A 323 -5.20 9.17 37.10
N ALA A 324 -5.10 9.30 35.78
CA ALA A 324 -5.03 8.18 34.84
C ALA A 324 -4.13 8.49 33.63
N TYR A 325 -3.37 7.48 33.19
CA TYR A 325 -2.50 7.58 32.01
C TYR A 325 -3.17 6.92 30.80
N LEU A 326 -3.21 7.65 29.68
CA LEU A 326 -3.69 7.18 28.39
C LEU A 326 -2.49 6.82 27.52
N GLY A 327 -2.48 5.58 27.03
CA GLY A 327 -1.49 5.14 26.05
C GLY A 327 -1.50 6.01 24.80
N SER A 328 -0.32 6.27 24.24
CA SER A 328 -0.18 7.00 22.98
C SER A 328 -0.94 6.28 21.87
N MET A 329 -1.61 7.01 20.98
CA MET A 329 -2.31 6.46 19.83
C MET A 329 -2.06 7.34 18.60
N PRO A 330 -2.04 6.76 17.38
CA PRO A 330 -2.21 5.34 17.08
C PRO A 330 -0.98 4.48 17.39
N ARG A 331 0.20 5.08 17.63
CA ARG A 331 1.42 4.35 17.99
C ARG A 331 1.69 4.45 19.48
N GLY A 332 1.76 3.31 20.16
CA GLY A 332 2.04 3.18 21.59
C GLY A 332 3.44 3.62 22.03
N GLY A 333 3.68 3.58 23.34
CA GLY A 333 4.97 3.83 23.97
C GLY A 333 5.18 2.99 25.22
N GLY A 334 5.70 1.77 25.05
CA GLY A 334 5.96 0.83 26.14
C GLY A 334 6.75 1.41 27.32
N ARG A 335 7.75 2.28 27.07
CA ARG A 335 8.51 2.94 28.15
C ARG A 335 7.65 3.90 28.96
N ALA A 336 6.83 4.71 28.31
CA ALA A 336 5.96 5.67 28.98
C ALA A 336 4.88 4.94 29.80
N THR A 337 4.35 3.84 29.26
CA THR A 337 3.46 2.91 29.97
C THR A 337 4.13 2.33 31.22
N ALA A 338 5.38 1.87 31.11
CA ALA A 338 6.14 1.40 32.27
C ALA A 338 6.41 2.51 33.33
N GLU A 339 6.68 3.75 32.92
CA GLU A 339 6.82 4.89 33.84
C GLU A 339 5.51 5.21 34.56
N ALA A 340 4.38 5.18 33.84
CA ALA A 340 3.05 5.41 34.42
C ALA A 340 2.65 4.33 35.43
N MET A 341 2.94 3.05 35.12
CA MET A 341 2.77 1.95 36.08
C MET A 341 3.66 2.12 37.31
N GLY A 342 4.92 2.51 37.09
CA GLY A 342 5.83 2.83 38.19
C GLY A 342 5.32 3.99 39.05
N ALA A 343 4.67 4.98 38.47
CA ALA A 343 4.02 6.07 39.20
C ALA A 343 2.73 5.63 39.93
N GLY A 344 2.28 4.38 39.77
CA GLY A 344 1.07 3.85 40.41
C GLY A 344 -0.21 4.41 39.79
N LEU A 345 -0.21 4.69 38.49
CA LEU A 345 -1.39 5.19 37.78
C LEU A 345 -2.15 4.06 37.07
N PRO A 346 -3.50 4.08 37.11
CA PRO A 346 -4.33 3.32 36.20
C PRO A 346 -4.00 3.61 34.73
N LEU A 347 -3.98 2.56 33.92
CA LEU A 347 -3.75 2.64 32.48
C LEU A 347 -5.06 2.51 31.70
N VAL A 348 -5.20 3.35 30.67
CA VAL A 348 -6.24 3.29 29.64
C VAL A 348 -5.55 3.24 28.27
N LEU A 349 -5.48 2.06 27.68
CA LEU A 349 -4.63 1.79 26.51
C LEU A 349 -5.45 1.59 25.25
N HIS A 350 -4.96 2.13 24.14
CA HIS A 350 -5.56 1.94 22.83
C HIS A 350 -5.11 0.61 22.23
N SER A 351 -6.06 -0.23 21.83
CA SER A 351 -5.81 -1.43 21.04
C SER A 351 -5.89 -1.06 19.57
N ASN A 352 -4.73 -0.83 18.95
CA ASN A 352 -4.64 -0.53 17.54
C ASN A 352 -5.10 -1.75 16.72
N TYR A 353 -6.09 -1.58 15.84
CA TYR A 353 -6.64 -2.70 15.07
C TYR A 353 -5.77 -3.14 13.88
N ARG A 354 -4.89 -2.26 13.38
CA ARG A 354 -4.01 -2.55 12.23
C ARG A 354 -2.83 -3.43 12.62
N SER A 355 -2.26 -3.21 13.81
CA SER A 355 -1.14 -4.01 14.29
C SER A 355 -1.01 -3.95 15.80
N ARG A 356 -0.88 -5.12 16.42
CA ARG A 356 -0.59 -5.26 17.85
C ARG A 356 0.71 -4.59 18.28
N PHE A 357 1.63 -4.37 17.35
CA PHE A 357 2.91 -3.71 17.63
C PHE A 357 2.75 -2.22 17.92
N PHE A 358 1.63 -1.62 17.51
CA PHE A 358 1.27 -0.26 17.89
C PHE A 358 0.53 -0.16 19.23
N SER A 359 0.07 -1.27 19.80
CA SER A 359 -0.62 -1.30 21.11
C SER A 359 0.38 -1.51 22.26
N ASP A 360 0.17 -0.92 23.43
CA ASP A 360 1.03 -1.15 24.60
C ASP A 360 0.51 -2.25 25.55
N GLU A 361 -0.62 -2.87 25.22
CA GLU A 361 -1.34 -3.82 26.09
C GLU A 361 -0.47 -4.98 26.61
N SER A 362 0.49 -5.48 25.82
CA SER A 362 1.35 -6.61 26.24
C SER A 362 2.29 -6.28 27.39
N GLU A 363 2.58 -5.00 27.59
CA GLU A 363 3.48 -4.50 28.64
C GLU A 363 2.70 -4.04 29.88
N ALA A 364 1.36 -4.15 29.86
CA ALA A 364 0.50 -3.69 30.94
C ALA A 364 0.08 -4.83 31.87
N TYR A 365 -0.38 -4.45 33.06
CA TYR A 365 -1.03 -5.39 33.98
C TYR A 365 -2.32 -5.96 33.35
N PRO A 366 -2.70 -7.22 33.68
CA PRO A 366 -3.81 -7.93 33.02
C PRO A 366 -5.17 -7.19 33.06
N GLU A 367 -5.43 -6.41 34.10
CA GLU A 367 -6.67 -5.67 34.29
C GLU A 367 -6.62 -4.22 33.80
N ALA A 368 -5.58 -3.82 33.04
CA ALA A 368 -5.55 -2.49 32.43
C ALA A 368 -6.75 -2.28 31.52
N PHE A 369 -7.31 -1.06 31.49
CA PHE A 369 -8.41 -0.76 30.57
C PHE A 369 -7.86 -0.71 29.15
N VAL A 370 -8.54 -1.39 28.24
CA VAL A 370 -8.21 -1.39 26.81
C VAL A 370 -9.44 -0.92 26.04
N TRP A 371 -9.24 0.00 25.10
CA TRP A 371 -10.31 0.52 24.25
C TRP A 371 -9.93 0.43 22.77
N ARG A 372 -10.93 0.28 21.91
CA ARG A 372 -10.79 0.29 20.45
C ARG A 372 -11.48 1.49 19.82
N PRO A 373 -12.81 1.64 19.87
CA PRO A 373 -13.50 2.86 19.49
C PRO A 373 -13.58 3.87 20.65
N LEU A 374 -13.88 5.13 20.32
CA LEU A 374 -14.03 6.22 21.30
C LEU A 374 -15.15 6.00 22.34
N ASP A 375 -16.12 5.12 22.05
CA ASP A 375 -17.17 4.76 23.01
C ASP A 375 -16.68 3.79 24.10
N GLU A 376 -15.75 2.88 23.77
CA GLU A 376 -15.06 2.06 24.79
C GLU A 376 -14.14 2.94 25.65
N LEU A 377 -13.48 3.94 25.04
CA LEU A 377 -12.71 4.93 25.78
C LEU A 377 -13.59 5.68 26.78
N LYS A 378 -14.77 6.14 26.33
CA LYS A 378 -15.76 6.80 27.19
C LYS A 378 -16.14 5.89 28.37
N TRP A 379 -16.50 4.63 28.09
CA TRP A 379 -16.87 3.68 29.12
C TRP A 379 -15.74 3.43 30.14
N ALA A 380 -14.49 3.27 29.66
CA ALA A 380 -13.33 3.10 30.51
C ALA A 380 -13.14 4.31 31.44
N LEU A 381 -13.23 5.52 30.91
CA LEU A 381 -13.11 6.77 31.68
C LEU A 381 -14.28 6.96 32.67
N GLU A 382 -15.50 6.60 32.31
CA GLU A 382 -16.67 6.64 33.21
C GLU A 382 -16.54 5.64 34.37
N SER A 383 -15.80 4.55 34.16
CA SER A 383 -15.58 3.49 35.15
C SER A 383 -14.49 3.82 36.19
N LEU A 384 -13.75 4.92 36.01
CA LEU A 384 -12.66 5.36 36.91
C LEU A 384 -13.20 6.07 38.17
N ASP A 385 -13.97 5.34 38.98
CA ASP A 385 -14.33 5.79 40.32
C ASP A 385 -13.14 5.72 41.31
N LEU A 386 -13.33 6.23 42.52
CA LEU A 386 -12.26 6.30 43.53
C LEU A 386 -11.73 4.90 43.94
N ALA A 387 -12.58 3.88 43.94
CA ALA A 387 -12.17 2.52 44.27
C ALA A 387 -11.37 1.91 43.11
N THR A 388 -11.82 2.13 41.87
CA THR A 388 -11.13 1.72 40.65
C THR A 388 -9.76 2.38 40.54
N LEU A 389 -9.66 3.70 40.75
CA LEU A 389 -8.37 4.42 40.70
C LEU A 389 -7.35 3.84 41.68
N ARG A 390 -7.75 3.61 42.94
CA ARG A 390 -6.87 3.02 43.97
C ARG A 390 -6.46 1.59 43.66
N ARG A 391 -7.41 0.77 43.21
CA ARG A 391 -7.16 -0.63 42.87
C ARG A 391 -6.21 -0.74 41.68
N HIS A 392 -6.52 -0.06 40.57
CA HIS A 392 -5.71 -0.13 39.35
C HIS A 392 -4.34 0.54 39.54
N GLY A 393 -4.23 1.59 40.36
CA GLY A 393 -2.93 2.15 40.74
C GLY A 393 -2.05 1.17 41.54
N THR A 394 -2.65 0.36 42.41
CA THR A 394 -1.94 -0.70 43.15
C THR A 394 -1.48 -1.81 42.20
N LEU A 395 -2.37 -2.32 41.36
CA LEU A 395 -2.05 -3.36 40.36
C LEU A 395 -0.94 -2.90 39.40
N ALA A 396 -1.01 -1.66 38.93
CA ALA A 396 0.00 -1.06 38.07
C ALA A 396 1.38 -1.04 38.75
N ARG A 397 1.44 -0.60 40.02
CA ARG A 397 2.71 -0.56 40.76
C ARG A 397 3.27 -1.96 41.03
N GLU A 398 2.41 -2.92 41.40
CA GLU A 398 2.82 -4.31 41.62
C GLU A 398 3.41 -4.94 40.35
N HIS A 399 2.77 -4.69 39.20
CA HIS A 399 3.27 -5.15 37.91
C HIS A 399 4.61 -4.51 37.55
N TYR A 400 4.76 -3.20 37.76
CA TYR A 400 6.04 -2.51 37.59
C TYR A 400 7.16 -3.12 38.45
N GLU A 401 6.90 -3.41 39.73
CA GLU A 401 7.89 -4.03 40.62
C GLU A 401 8.27 -5.45 40.18
N GLY A 402 7.31 -6.19 39.62
CA GLY A 402 7.50 -7.54 39.11
C GLY A 402 8.28 -7.61 37.79
N PHE A 403 8.15 -6.62 36.91
CA PHE A 403 8.60 -6.74 35.51
C PHE A 403 9.48 -5.59 35.00
N HIS A 404 9.41 -4.37 35.56
CA HIS A 404 10.05 -3.17 34.97
C HIS A 404 11.10 -2.48 35.86
N ARG A 405 11.39 -2.98 37.06
CA ARG A 405 12.41 -2.37 37.92
C ARG A 405 13.86 -2.64 37.43
N PRO A 406 14.81 -1.70 37.59
CA PRO A 406 16.19 -1.84 37.11
C PRO A 406 16.98 -3.07 37.59
N SER A 407 16.66 -3.61 38.77
CA SER A 407 17.30 -4.83 39.28
C SER A 407 16.99 -6.08 38.45
N LEU A 408 15.86 -6.12 37.74
CA LEU A 408 15.49 -7.25 36.89
C LEU A 408 16.31 -7.27 35.61
N LEU A 409 16.51 -6.12 34.97
CA LEU A 409 17.40 -5.98 33.80
C LEU A 409 18.84 -6.40 34.16
N ARG A 410 19.38 -5.92 35.29
CA ARG A 410 20.70 -6.37 35.79
C ARG A 410 20.78 -7.89 35.98
N THR A 411 19.71 -8.50 36.47
CA THR A 411 19.66 -9.95 36.66
C THR A 411 19.59 -10.69 35.33
N ALA A 412 18.82 -10.19 34.37
CA ALA A 412 18.70 -10.76 33.04
C ALA A 412 20.04 -10.73 32.30
N ILE A 413 20.71 -9.57 32.26
CA ILE A 413 22.04 -9.41 31.64
C ILE A 413 23.06 -10.38 32.25
N ARG A 414 23.14 -10.46 33.58
CA ARG A 414 24.05 -11.40 34.27
C ARG A 414 23.79 -12.86 33.91
N LYS A 415 22.51 -13.27 33.84
CA LYS A 415 22.14 -14.62 33.42
C LYS A 415 22.55 -14.89 31.98
N THR A 416 22.34 -13.92 31.08
CA THR A 416 22.71 -14.03 29.67
C THR A 416 24.22 -14.17 29.49
N ILE A 417 25.04 -13.39 30.20
CA ILE A 417 26.51 -13.52 30.21
C ILE A 417 26.94 -14.92 30.71
N GLN A 418 26.19 -15.51 31.66
CA GLN A 418 26.41 -16.87 32.15
C GLN A 418 25.89 -17.97 31.20
N GLY A 419 25.47 -17.61 29.98
CA GLY A 419 24.92 -18.54 28.98
C GLY A 419 23.47 -18.96 29.22
N LYS A 420 22.77 -18.36 30.19
CA LYS A 420 21.35 -18.62 30.45
C LYS A 420 20.50 -17.58 29.74
N LEU A 421 19.67 -18.00 28.79
CA LEU A 421 18.78 -17.12 28.03
C LEU A 421 17.42 -16.96 28.75
N PRO A 422 17.13 -15.84 29.42
CA PRO A 422 15.85 -15.65 30.10
C PRO A 422 14.71 -15.55 29.07
N GLY A 423 13.55 -16.16 29.37
CA GLY A 423 12.34 -16.04 28.53
C GLY A 423 11.41 -14.89 28.99
N PRO A 424 10.48 -14.47 28.13
CA PRO A 424 9.52 -13.42 28.45
C PRO A 424 8.45 -13.92 29.45
N PRO A 425 7.74 -13.01 30.14
CA PRO A 425 6.61 -13.37 30.99
C PRO A 425 5.45 -14.00 30.18
N PRO A 426 4.52 -14.73 30.83
CA PRO A 426 3.34 -15.30 30.19
C PRO A 426 2.47 -14.24 29.49
N ARG A 427 1.74 -14.64 28.45
CA ARG A 427 0.82 -13.75 27.75
C ARG A 427 -0.36 -13.40 28.66
N THR A 428 -0.61 -12.11 28.84
CA THR A 428 -1.69 -11.59 29.70
C THR A 428 -2.90 -11.08 28.91
N HIS A 429 -2.77 -10.84 27.60
CA HIS A 429 -3.81 -10.25 26.76
C HIS A 429 -4.00 -11.01 25.43
N ARG A 430 -5.23 -11.05 24.93
CA ARG A 430 -5.57 -11.51 23.57
C ARG A 430 -5.66 -10.29 22.65
N TYR A 431 -5.03 -10.38 21.48
CA TYR A 431 -5.11 -9.35 20.45
C TYR A 431 -6.20 -9.69 19.41
N PRO A 432 -7.29 -8.92 19.31
CA PRO A 432 -8.31 -9.10 18.30
C PRO A 432 -8.02 -8.17 17.10
N ALA A 433 -7.41 -8.69 16.04
CA ALA A 433 -7.23 -7.94 14.80
C ALA A 433 -8.59 -7.56 14.18
N ASP A 434 -8.73 -6.35 13.62
CA ASP A 434 -9.87 -5.96 12.79
C ASP A 434 -9.40 -5.84 11.34
N GLU A 435 -9.33 -6.98 10.67
CA GLU A 435 -8.80 -7.08 9.31
C GLU A 435 -9.71 -6.38 8.30
N LEU A 436 -11.00 -6.31 8.59
CA LEU A 436 -11.99 -5.64 7.78
C LEU A 436 -11.81 -4.11 7.81
N GLN A 437 -11.63 -3.51 9.00
CA GLN A 437 -11.32 -2.08 9.09
C GLN A 437 -9.92 -1.76 8.54
N THR A 438 -8.95 -2.66 8.72
CA THR A 438 -7.62 -2.53 8.12
C THR A 438 -7.71 -2.49 6.60
N PHE A 439 -8.50 -3.38 6.00
CA PHE A 439 -8.79 -3.40 4.58
C PHE A 439 -9.47 -2.10 4.09
N PHE A 440 -10.45 -1.58 4.83
CA PHE A 440 -11.12 -0.32 4.44
C PHE A 440 -10.18 0.88 4.45
N ASP A 441 -9.34 0.99 5.47
CA ASP A 441 -8.33 2.04 5.57
C ASP A 441 -7.26 1.93 4.47
N GLU A 442 -6.79 0.71 4.19
CA GLU A 442 -5.82 0.43 3.10
C GLU A 442 -6.43 0.78 1.74
N ARG A 443 -7.71 0.47 1.52
CA ARG A 443 -8.44 0.78 0.29
C ARG A 443 -8.70 2.28 0.11
N HIS A 444 -9.16 2.97 1.16
CA HIS A 444 -9.33 4.43 1.15
C HIS A 444 -8.02 5.16 0.94
N GLY A 445 -6.94 4.68 1.54
CA GLY A 445 -5.63 5.27 1.39
C GLY A 445 -5.07 5.12 -0.03
N TYR A 446 -5.25 3.95 -0.65
CA TYR A 446 -4.90 3.75 -2.06
C TYR A 446 -5.69 4.68 -3.00
N GLU A 447 -6.97 4.95 -2.70
CA GLU A 447 -7.83 5.83 -3.50
C GLU A 447 -7.45 7.32 -3.31
N THR A 448 -7.11 7.75 -2.09
CA THR A 448 -6.73 9.15 -1.76
C THR A 448 -5.27 9.50 -2.10
N PHE A 449 -4.32 8.57 -1.93
CA PHE A 449 -2.92 8.75 -2.32
C PHE A 449 -2.74 8.98 -3.83
N SER A 450 -3.70 8.53 -4.64
CA SER A 450 -3.70 8.75 -6.09
C SER A 450 -3.98 10.21 -6.50
N ALA A 451 -4.41 11.07 -5.56
CA ALA A 451 -4.93 12.40 -5.86
C ALA A 451 -3.97 13.57 -5.56
N THR A 452 -2.87 13.41 -4.80
CA THR A 452 -2.14 14.56 -4.22
C THR A 452 -0.60 14.58 -4.36
N PHE A 453 0.03 13.69 -5.13
CA PHE A 453 1.50 13.67 -5.18
C PHE A 453 2.11 14.67 -6.19
N ASP A 454 2.63 15.80 -5.69
CA ASP A 454 3.59 16.67 -6.39
C ASP A 454 5.02 16.28 -6.00
N GLU A 455 5.78 15.69 -6.94
CA GLU A 455 7.17 15.27 -6.74
C GLU A 455 8.14 16.43 -6.46
N ARG A 456 7.74 17.70 -6.62
CA ARG A 456 8.64 18.83 -6.40
C ARG A 456 8.68 19.35 -4.96
N GLN A 457 7.83 18.83 -4.05
CA GLN A 457 7.77 19.28 -2.65
C GLN A 457 7.60 18.15 -1.63
N GLY A 458 8.38 17.07 -1.73
CA GLY A 458 8.45 16.07 -0.66
C GLY A 458 8.96 16.69 0.65
N PRO A 459 8.25 16.57 1.81
CA PRO A 459 8.65 17.20 3.08
C PRO A 459 9.97 16.65 3.67
N TRP A 460 10.51 15.56 3.14
CA TRP A 460 11.52 14.75 3.82
C TRP A 460 12.97 15.19 3.64
N VAL A 461 13.24 16.18 2.78
CA VAL A 461 14.53 16.88 2.79
C VAL A 461 14.57 17.96 3.91
N GLN A 462 13.44 18.24 4.57
CA GLN A 462 13.36 19.21 5.67
C GLN A 462 13.07 18.60 7.06
N THR A 463 12.66 17.33 7.16
CA THR A 463 12.24 16.73 8.45
C THR A 463 13.36 16.05 9.26
N PHE A 464 14.63 16.23 8.87
CA PHE A 464 15.79 15.97 9.75
C PHE A 464 16.64 17.23 9.98
N ASP A 465 16.06 18.42 9.87
CA ASP A 465 16.74 19.66 10.22
C ASP A 465 15.87 20.56 11.12
N PRO A 466 15.94 20.40 12.46
CA PRO A 466 15.33 21.35 13.39
C PRO A 466 16.03 22.73 13.39
N MET A 467 17.18 22.90 12.72
CA MET A 467 17.99 24.13 12.77
C MET A 467 17.79 25.07 11.57
N ALA A 468 17.49 24.59 10.35
CA ALA A 468 17.40 25.48 9.18
C ALA A 468 16.18 26.41 9.15
N SER A 469 15.09 26.08 9.85
CA SER A 469 13.90 26.94 9.95
C SER A 469 14.15 28.20 10.80
N ALA A 470 15.12 28.16 11.72
CA ALA A 470 15.44 29.28 12.60
C ALA A 470 16.40 30.32 12.01
N LEU A 471 16.92 30.12 10.78
CA LEU A 471 18.09 30.87 10.26
C LEU A 471 17.88 31.66 8.95
N ARG A 472 16.64 31.92 8.49
CA ARG A 472 16.38 32.81 7.33
C ARG A 472 15.70 34.09 7.85
N ASN A 473 16.37 35.20 8.20
CA ASN A 473 17.11 36.18 7.38
C ASN A 473 17.51 37.38 8.32
N PRO A 474 18.32 38.41 7.93
CA PRO A 474 19.65 38.50 7.28
C PRO A 474 20.69 39.21 8.21
N ALA A 475 22.03 39.26 8.03
CA ALA A 475 22.88 39.87 6.98
C ALA A 475 24.39 39.80 7.45
N PRO A 476 25.40 40.38 6.74
CA PRO A 476 26.03 39.93 5.49
C PRO A 476 27.57 39.71 5.62
N ASP A 477 28.19 39.37 4.48
CA ASP A 477 29.64 39.39 4.14
C ASP A 477 30.46 38.10 4.38
N VAL A 478 30.88 37.44 3.29
CA VAL A 478 32.29 37.40 2.81
C VAL A 478 32.44 36.40 1.63
N VAL A 479 32.67 36.99 0.45
CA VAL A 479 33.52 36.62 -0.70
C VAL A 479 34.01 35.17 -0.90
N HIS A 480 33.70 34.62 -2.09
CA HIS A 480 34.25 33.40 -2.70
C HIS A 480 35.75 33.47 -3.06
N ALA A 481 36.46 32.33 -3.00
CA ALA A 481 37.61 32.04 -3.86
C ALA A 481 37.66 30.53 -4.24
N PRO A 482 38.01 30.14 -5.49
CA PRO A 482 38.06 28.74 -5.97
C PRO A 482 39.50 28.21 -6.17
N ILE A 483 39.63 26.98 -6.74
CA ILE A 483 40.81 26.35 -7.42
C ILE A 483 41.58 25.32 -6.54
N GLU A 484 42.02 24.10 -6.93
CA GLU A 484 41.96 23.20 -8.11
C GLU A 484 42.51 21.79 -7.71
N PRO A 485 42.48 20.75 -8.60
CA PRO A 485 42.77 19.35 -8.28
C PRO A 485 44.24 18.93 -8.50
N ILE A 486 44.67 17.86 -7.82
CA ILE A 486 45.98 17.18 -8.02
C ILE A 486 45.70 15.66 -8.01
N ASP A 487 45.65 14.98 -9.15
CA ASP A 487 46.70 14.44 -10.03
C ASP A 487 47.32 13.11 -9.55
N ARG A 488 47.35 12.15 -10.48
CA ARG A 488 47.62 10.71 -10.29
C ARG A 488 49.09 10.43 -10.54
N GLY A 489 49.75 9.80 -9.56
CA GLY A 489 51.12 9.28 -9.69
C GLY A 489 51.15 7.76 -9.72
N THR A 490 51.84 7.22 -10.72
CA THR A 490 52.01 5.81 -11.14
C THR A 490 53.18 5.07 -10.46
N ALA A 491 53.15 3.73 -10.60
CA ALA A 491 54.24 2.73 -10.50
C ALA A 491 54.60 2.21 -9.08
N GLY A 492 54.91 0.94 -8.87
CA GLY A 492 55.18 -0.16 -9.80
C GLY A 492 55.19 -1.54 -9.12
N ASP A 493 55.31 -2.55 -9.98
CA ASP A 493 55.33 -4.01 -9.80
C ASP A 493 56.18 -4.56 -8.64
N GLU A 494 55.77 -5.72 -8.10
CA GLU A 494 56.42 -7.02 -8.42
C GLU A 494 55.65 -8.17 -7.75
N GLY A 495 55.23 -9.14 -8.57
CA GLY A 495 54.32 -10.22 -8.19
C GLY A 495 54.99 -11.49 -7.70
N LEU A 496 54.16 -12.43 -7.22
CA LEU A 496 54.41 -13.88 -7.21
C LEU A 496 53.07 -14.62 -6.99
N GLY A 497 52.72 -15.55 -7.90
CA GLY A 497 51.84 -16.70 -7.60
C GLY A 497 50.47 -16.82 -8.29
N ALA A 498 50.32 -16.43 -9.56
CA ALA A 498 49.02 -16.46 -10.27
C ALA A 498 48.50 -17.86 -10.69
N ASP A 499 49.32 -18.91 -10.74
CA ASP A 499 48.97 -20.10 -11.53
C ASP A 499 47.98 -21.08 -10.86
N ALA A 500 47.84 -21.06 -9.52
CA ALA A 500 46.91 -21.95 -8.80
C ALA A 500 45.49 -21.35 -8.63
N GLU A 501 45.40 -20.04 -8.34
CA GLU A 501 44.14 -19.30 -8.31
C GLU A 501 43.57 -19.11 -9.72
N GLU A 502 44.41 -18.94 -10.73
CA GLU A 502 43.95 -18.82 -12.11
C GLU A 502 43.39 -20.16 -12.62
N ALA A 503 43.92 -21.31 -12.17
CA ALA A 503 43.34 -22.62 -12.47
C ALA A 503 41.96 -22.82 -11.80
N ALA A 504 41.78 -22.35 -10.56
CA ALA A 504 40.51 -22.42 -9.82
C ALA A 504 39.47 -21.41 -10.37
N ALA A 505 39.89 -20.21 -10.72
CA ALA A 505 39.09 -19.19 -11.39
C ALA A 505 38.73 -19.63 -12.81
N ARG A 506 39.65 -20.23 -13.58
CA ARG A 506 39.34 -20.83 -14.89
C ARG A 506 38.43 -22.04 -14.75
N ALA A 507 38.48 -22.81 -13.67
CA ALA A 507 37.52 -23.89 -13.40
C ALA A 507 36.13 -23.36 -13.00
N ALA A 508 36.05 -22.30 -12.20
CA ALA A 508 34.81 -21.63 -11.82
C ALA A 508 34.17 -20.85 -12.99
N ILE A 509 35.00 -20.20 -13.81
CA ILE A 509 34.62 -19.58 -15.09
C ILE A 509 34.24 -20.67 -16.08
N ARG A 510 34.91 -21.83 -16.14
CA ARG A 510 34.50 -22.96 -16.99
C ARG A 510 33.20 -23.58 -16.48
N ARG A 511 32.92 -23.62 -15.18
CA ARG A 511 31.62 -24.03 -14.61
C ARG A 511 30.51 -23.00 -14.91
N ARG A 512 30.75 -21.70 -14.74
CA ARG A 512 29.82 -20.60 -15.11
C ARG A 512 29.60 -20.51 -16.61
N ARG A 513 30.65 -20.68 -17.41
CA ARG A 513 30.59 -20.74 -18.87
C ARG A 513 29.95 -22.03 -19.33
N THR A 514 30.11 -23.16 -18.63
CA THR A 514 29.35 -24.39 -18.90
C THR A 514 27.89 -24.22 -18.49
N HIS A 515 27.55 -23.47 -17.43
CA HIS A 515 26.18 -23.14 -17.03
C HIS A 515 25.51 -22.16 -18.02
N LEU A 516 26.22 -21.12 -18.45
CA LEU A 516 25.80 -20.20 -19.51
C LEU A 516 25.77 -20.86 -20.89
N VAL A 517 26.67 -21.82 -21.17
CA VAL A 517 26.67 -22.65 -22.39
C VAL A 517 25.62 -23.76 -22.28
N GLN A 518 25.22 -24.22 -21.10
CA GLN A 518 24.07 -25.11 -20.89
C GLN A 518 22.76 -24.32 -21.05
N LEU A 519 22.68 -23.08 -20.56
CA LEU A 519 21.61 -22.11 -20.87
C LEU A 519 21.58 -21.77 -22.37
N ALA A 520 22.74 -21.60 -23.01
CA ALA A 520 22.85 -21.34 -24.45
C ALA A 520 22.65 -22.60 -25.31
N LYS A 521 23.00 -23.81 -24.83
CA LYS A 521 22.75 -25.11 -25.51
C LYS A 521 21.31 -25.57 -25.29
N ALA A 522 20.69 -25.28 -24.15
CA ALA A 522 19.24 -25.38 -23.96
C ALA A 522 18.50 -24.44 -24.93
N ARG A 523 19.06 -23.24 -25.18
CA ARG A 523 18.61 -22.31 -26.25
C ARG A 523 18.92 -22.79 -27.67
N ALA A 524 20.08 -23.39 -27.93
CA ALA A 524 20.52 -23.79 -29.27
C ALA A 524 19.94 -25.14 -29.73
N LYS A 525 19.55 -26.02 -28.81
CA LYS A 525 18.93 -27.32 -29.11
C LYS A 525 17.40 -27.24 -29.28
N ARG A 526 16.76 -26.12 -28.95
CA ARG A 526 15.31 -25.85 -29.17
C ARG A 526 15.04 -24.93 -30.38
N ARG A 527 15.94 -24.90 -31.37
CA ARG A 527 15.65 -24.33 -32.69
C ARG A 527 15.12 -25.41 -33.64
N SER A 528 13.91 -25.88 -33.37
CA SER A 528 12.95 -26.32 -34.38
C SER A 528 11.58 -26.34 -33.73
N THR A 529 10.61 -25.74 -34.42
CA THR A 529 9.18 -25.69 -34.10
C THR A 529 8.78 -24.82 -32.88
N SER A 530 8.24 -23.62 -33.16
CA SER A 530 7.59 -22.63 -32.24
C SER A 530 8.33 -21.30 -31.95
N ASN A 531 9.23 -20.84 -32.82
CA ASN A 531 10.02 -19.60 -32.64
C ASN A 531 9.56 -18.37 -33.46
N ARG A 532 8.26 -18.21 -33.72
CA ARG A 532 7.72 -16.89 -34.16
C ARG A 532 6.90 -16.18 -33.09
N VAL A 533 6.38 -16.92 -32.11
CA VAL A 533 5.40 -16.46 -31.11
C VAL A 533 6.01 -15.64 -29.98
N ARG A 534 7.25 -15.96 -29.58
CA ARG A 534 7.92 -15.30 -28.45
C ARG A 534 8.62 -13.99 -28.83
N ALA A 535 8.81 -13.70 -30.12
CA ALA A 535 9.73 -12.67 -30.57
C ALA A 535 9.18 -11.24 -30.55
N ALA A 536 7.85 -11.02 -30.53
CA ALA A 536 7.32 -9.66 -30.69
C ALA A 536 7.18 -8.90 -29.36
N ASP A 537 6.34 -9.34 -28.43
CA ASP A 537 5.85 -8.40 -27.40
C ASP A 537 6.16 -8.75 -25.93
N GLN A 538 6.60 -9.98 -25.61
CA GLN A 538 6.77 -10.41 -24.20
C GLN A 538 8.07 -11.18 -23.88
N ALA A 539 9.02 -11.33 -24.80
CA ALA A 539 10.27 -12.02 -24.49
C ALA A 539 11.05 -11.31 -23.38
N PHE A 540 11.32 -12.05 -22.30
CA PHE A 540 12.32 -11.66 -21.31
C PHE A 540 13.68 -11.42 -21.99
N THR A 541 14.20 -10.21 -21.80
CA THR A 541 15.62 -9.91 -21.95
C THR A 541 16.10 -9.33 -20.62
N PRO A 542 17.33 -9.66 -20.16
CA PRO A 542 17.88 -9.09 -18.93
C PRO A 542 17.80 -7.56 -18.92
N GLU A 543 18.02 -6.92 -20.07
CA GLU A 543 17.97 -5.47 -20.24
C GLU A 543 16.55 -4.92 -20.07
N ARG A 544 15.53 -5.55 -20.69
CA ARG A 544 14.12 -5.15 -20.50
C ARG A 544 13.63 -5.42 -19.08
N PHE A 545 14.01 -6.56 -18.50
CA PHE A 545 13.62 -6.89 -17.14
C PHE A 545 14.24 -5.94 -16.13
N VAL A 546 15.54 -5.68 -16.22
CA VAL A 546 16.23 -4.74 -15.34
C VAL A 546 15.71 -3.31 -15.56
N GLY A 547 15.50 -2.89 -16.81
CA GLY A 547 14.92 -1.58 -17.13
C GLY A 547 13.51 -1.40 -16.58
N LEU A 548 12.64 -2.40 -16.76
CA LEU A 548 11.26 -2.40 -16.26
C LEU A 548 11.23 -2.45 -14.73
N VAL A 549 12.01 -3.33 -14.11
CA VAL A 549 12.09 -3.46 -12.65
C VAL A 549 12.67 -2.20 -12.03
N ALA A 550 13.73 -1.61 -12.61
CA ALA A 550 14.27 -0.34 -12.17
C ALA A 550 13.22 0.78 -12.31
N GLN A 551 12.58 0.91 -13.47
CA GLN A 551 11.54 1.92 -13.69
C GLN A 551 10.36 1.74 -12.74
N ARG A 552 9.89 0.52 -12.51
CA ARG A 552 8.80 0.21 -11.56
C ARG A 552 9.23 0.44 -10.12
N PHE A 553 10.46 0.10 -9.78
CA PHE A 553 11.03 0.36 -8.46
C PHE A 553 11.14 1.88 -8.21
N ASP A 554 11.67 2.62 -9.18
CA ASP A 554 11.87 4.07 -9.13
C ASP A 554 10.52 4.84 -9.15
N SER A 555 9.49 4.31 -9.83
CA SER A 555 8.13 4.88 -9.86
C SER A 555 7.22 4.38 -8.74
N GLY A 556 7.72 3.55 -7.82
CA GLY A 556 6.93 2.98 -6.71
C GLY A 556 5.90 1.93 -7.13
N LEU A 557 5.88 1.51 -8.40
CA LEU A 557 4.99 0.51 -8.99
C LEU A 557 5.49 -0.94 -8.87
N GLY A 558 6.69 -1.16 -8.33
CA GLY A 558 7.24 -2.49 -8.10
C GLY A 558 6.51 -3.22 -6.98
N THR A 559 5.99 -4.43 -7.25
CA THR A 559 5.61 -5.36 -6.19
C THR A 559 6.83 -5.70 -5.34
N ASN A 560 6.68 -5.60 -4.01
CA ASN A 560 7.65 -6.14 -3.08
C ASN A 560 7.55 -7.68 -3.14
N ILE A 561 8.42 -8.32 -3.91
CA ILE A 561 8.47 -9.79 -4.00
C ILE A 561 9.46 -10.31 -2.96
N PHE A 562 8.94 -10.95 -1.90
CA PHE A 562 9.74 -11.49 -0.81
C PHE A 562 10.25 -12.90 -1.14
N PRO A 563 11.55 -13.20 -0.97
CA PRO A 563 12.08 -14.55 -1.12
C PRO A 563 11.34 -15.54 -0.20
N GLY A 564 10.65 -16.52 -0.79
CA GLY A 564 9.94 -17.58 -0.07
C GLY A 564 8.44 -17.37 0.16
N ALA A 565 7.87 -16.24 -0.25
CA ALA A 565 6.41 -16.04 -0.27
C ALA A 565 5.85 -16.40 -1.65
N GLN A 566 4.80 -17.22 -1.70
CA GLN A 566 4.00 -17.39 -2.92
C GLN A 566 2.99 -16.26 -3.02
N PHE A 567 2.96 -15.60 -4.18
CA PHE A 567 2.05 -14.49 -4.47
C PHE A 567 0.87 -14.98 -5.28
N TYR A 568 -0.36 -14.77 -4.77
CA TYR A 568 -1.60 -14.96 -5.51
C TYR A 568 -2.03 -13.63 -6.11
N VAL A 569 -1.98 -13.54 -7.44
CA VAL A 569 -2.17 -12.26 -8.14
C VAL A 569 -3.65 -11.85 -8.18
N MET A 570 -4.57 -12.82 -8.06
CA MET A 570 -6.03 -12.59 -8.08
C MET A 570 -6.64 -12.31 -6.69
N PHE A 571 -6.05 -12.82 -5.61
CA PHE A 571 -6.71 -12.89 -4.30
C PHE A 571 -5.93 -12.14 -3.22
N VAL A 572 -6.17 -10.84 -3.13
CA VAL A 572 -5.66 -9.96 -2.06
C VAL A 572 -6.35 -10.26 -0.71
N GLU A 573 -7.52 -10.89 -0.74
CA GLU A 573 -8.36 -11.24 0.42
C GLU A 573 -7.88 -12.49 1.19
N ARG A 574 -6.69 -13.02 0.89
CA ARG A 574 -6.19 -14.18 1.63
C ARG A 574 -5.42 -13.71 2.86
N PRO A 575 -5.80 -14.14 4.08
CA PRO A 575 -5.06 -13.82 5.29
C PRO A 575 -3.63 -14.34 5.24
N ALA A 576 -2.70 -13.50 5.66
CA ALA A 576 -1.26 -13.65 5.49
C ALA A 576 -0.62 -14.75 6.37
N ASP A 577 -1.37 -15.39 7.27
CA ASP A 577 -0.82 -16.18 8.39
C ASP A 577 -1.05 -17.70 8.30
N VAL A 578 -1.46 -18.26 7.15
CA VAL A 578 -1.48 -19.73 7.00
C VAL A 578 -0.06 -20.23 6.74
N THR A 579 0.61 -20.71 7.79
CA THR A 579 1.97 -21.24 7.78
C THR A 579 2.22 -22.20 6.60
N HIS A 580 3.18 -21.87 5.74
CA HIS A 580 3.60 -22.70 4.61
C HIS A 580 4.19 -24.05 5.08
N HIS A 581 3.39 -25.12 5.08
CA HIS A 581 3.86 -26.46 5.43
C HIS A 581 4.64 -27.18 4.32
N SER A 582 4.71 -26.65 3.10
CA SER A 582 5.33 -27.36 1.96
C SER A 582 6.80 -27.04 1.67
N SER A 583 7.41 -26.02 2.30
CA SER A 583 8.74 -25.56 1.89
C SER A 583 9.90 -26.42 2.43
N SER A 584 9.70 -27.22 3.49
CA SER A 584 10.78 -27.94 4.18
C SER A 584 11.40 -29.10 3.38
N ARG A 585 10.75 -29.56 2.31
CA ARG A 585 11.17 -30.74 1.51
C ARG A 585 11.77 -30.43 0.13
N LEU A 586 11.77 -29.16 -0.30
CA LEU A 586 12.23 -28.77 -1.64
C LEU A 586 13.75 -28.59 -1.72
N ARG A 587 14.40 -29.12 -2.76
CA ARG A 587 15.80 -28.77 -3.09
C ARG A 587 15.94 -27.28 -3.40
N ALA A 588 17.08 -26.69 -3.02
CA ALA A 588 17.37 -25.26 -3.20
C ALA A 588 17.12 -24.76 -4.63
N GLN A 589 17.53 -25.54 -5.65
CA GLN A 589 17.36 -25.17 -7.06
C GLN A 589 15.88 -25.05 -7.48
N ALA A 590 15.01 -25.99 -7.04
CA ALA A 590 13.58 -25.94 -7.36
C ALA A 590 12.90 -24.76 -6.65
N ARG A 591 13.32 -24.45 -5.43
CA ARG A 591 12.84 -23.29 -4.66
C ARG A 591 13.20 -21.96 -5.36
N GLU A 592 14.41 -21.83 -5.87
CA GLU A 592 14.86 -20.65 -6.63
C GLU A 592 14.07 -20.48 -7.94
N GLN A 593 13.80 -21.56 -8.66
CA GLN A 593 13.04 -21.53 -9.91
C GLN A 593 11.55 -21.22 -9.69
N LEU A 594 10.93 -21.79 -8.64
CA LEU A 594 9.57 -21.42 -8.23
C LEU A 594 9.47 -19.93 -7.88
N PHE A 595 10.42 -19.43 -7.09
CA PHE A 595 10.49 -18.02 -6.75
C PHE A 595 10.64 -17.13 -7.99
N LEU A 596 11.50 -17.52 -8.94
CA LEU A 596 11.66 -16.80 -10.21
C LEU A 596 10.35 -16.79 -11.02
N ALA A 597 9.63 -17.92 -11.08
CA ALA A 597 8.34 -17.98 -11.77
C ALA A 597 7.31 -17.06 -11.11
N ASP A 598 7.23 -17.04 -9.78
CA ASP A 598 6.36 -16.12 -9.04
C ASP A 598 6.75 -14.64 -9.27
N VAL A 599 8.04 -14.33 -9.33
CA VAL A 599 8.56 -13.00 -9.69
C VAL A 599 8.09 -12.61 -11.08
N LEU A 600 8.30 -13.47 -12.07
CA LEU A 600 7.94 -13.21 -13.46
C LEU A 600 6.42 -13.05 -13.62
N LYS A 601 5.64 -13.91 -12.96
CA LYS A 601 4.17 -13.82 -12.88
C LYS A 601 3.73 -12.47 -12.32
N ALA A 602 4.25 -12.07 -11.15
CA ALA A 602 3.89 -10.79 -10.53
C ALA A 602 4.32 -9.58 -11.37
N GLN A 603 5.38 -9.71 -12.16
CA GLN A 603 5.86 -8.66 -13.07
C GLN A 603 5.21 -8.68 -14.45
N GLY A 604 4.28 -9.61 -14.73
CA GLY A 604 3.54 -9.68 -15.99
C GLY A 604 4.24 -10.45 -17.12
N PHE A 605 5.35 -11.14 -16.84
CA PHE A 605 6.05 -12.03 -17.79
C PHE A 605 5.42 -13.43 -17.77
N PHE A 606 4.14 -13.51 -18.15
CA PHE A 606 3.34 -14.73 -17.99
C PHE A 606 3.85 -15.91 -18.79
N GLY A 607 4.30 -15.71 -20.03
CA GLY A 607 4.83 -16.80 -20.84
C GLY A 607 6.08 -17.44 -20.24
N ASP A 608 7.01 -16.62 -19.73
CA ASP A 608 8.22 -17.11 -19.06
C ASP A 608 7.91 -17.77 -17.71
N ALA A 609 6.96 -17.23 -16.94
CA ALA A 609 6.49 -17.84 -15.71
C ALA A 609 5.82 -19.21 -15.96
N GLU A 610 4.93 -19.28 -16.95
CA GLU A 610 4.26 -20.52 -17.37
C GLU A 610 5.26 -21.59 -17.77
N ASP A 611 6.26 -21.26 -18.59
CA ASP A 611 7.32 -22.18 -19.00
C ASP A 611 8.06 -22.77 -17.79
N ILE A 612 8.45 -21.92 -16.83
CA ILE A 612 9.19 -22.38 -15.65
C ILE A 612 8.31 -23.29 -14.79
N TYR A 613 7.04 -22.94 -14.56
CA TYR A 613 6.13 -23.84 -13.85
C TYR A 613 5.97 -25.18 -14.58
N ARG A 614 5.80 -25.17 -15.91
CA ARG A 614 5.68 -26.41 -16.70
C ARG A 614 6.93 -27.29 -16.63
N ASP A 615 8.11 -26.69 -16.68
CA ASP A 615 9.37 -27.42 -16.52
C ASP A 615 9.49 -28.02 -15.10
N LEU A 616 9.04 -27.31 -14.07
CA LEU A 616 9.06 -27.77 -12.67
C LEU A 616 8.03 -28.86 -12.35
N ILE A 617 6.92 -28.94 -13.10
CA ILE A 617 5.92 -30.00 -12.98
C ILE A 617 6.52 -31.38 -13.31
N ALA A 618 7.54 -31.43 -14.17
CA ALA A 618 8.21 -32.66 -14.55
C ALA A 618 9.01 -33.31 -13.41
N ALA A 619 9.28 -32.60 -12.31
CA ALA A 619 9.98 -33.11 -11.14
C ALA A 619 9.02 -33.37 -9.97
N GLU A 620 9.03 -34.60 -9.44
CA GLU A 620 8.08 -35.09 -8.42
C GLU A 620 8.06 -34.19 -7.16
N GLU A 621 9.23 -33.77 -6.67
CA GLU A 621 9.36 -32.94 -5.46
C GLU A 621 8.76 -31.52 -5.62
N SER A 622 8.71 -30.95 -6.83
CA SER A 622 8.19 -29.59 -7.10
C SER A 622 6.83 -29.56 -7.80
N LYS A 623 6.25 -30.72 -8.07
CA LYS A 623 5.06 -30.87 -8.91
C LYS A 623 3.84 -30.15 -8.34
N ALA A 624 3.47 -30.40 -7.08
CA ALA A 624 2.33 -29.74 -6.42
C ALA A 624 2.46 -28.20 -6.39
N PRO A 625 3.55 -27.59 -5.87
CA PRO A 625 3.68 -26.13 -5.85
C PRO A 625 3.78 -25.51 -7.25
N ALA A 626 4.34 -26.20 -8.23
CA ALA A 626 4.38 -25.73 -9.62
C ALA A 626 3.00 -25.80 -10.31
N LEU A 627 2.23 -26.88 -10.10
CA LEU A 627 0.85 -27.00 -10.57
C LEU A 627 -0.03 -25.90 -9.96
N ARG A 628 0.15 -25.63 -8.67
CA ARG A 628 -0.55 -24.55 -7.96
C ARG A 628 -0.20 -23.17 -8.54
N GLY A 629 1.08 -22.87 -8.71
CA GLY A 629 1.55 -21.60 -9.28
C GLY A 629 1.07 -21.40 -10.73
N LEU A 630 1.09 -22.45 -11.54
CA LEU A 630 0.53 -22.44 -12.89
C LEU A 630 -0.99 -22.26 -12.88
N GLY A 631 -1.69 -22.94 -11.98
CA GLY A 631 -3.13 -22.83 -11.81
C GLY A 631 -3.58 -21.40 -11.46
N ASP A 632 -2.86 -20.73 -10.55
CA ASP A 632 -3.09 -19.31 -10.20
C ASP A 632 -2.88 -18.38 -11.41
N LEU A 633 -1.78 -18.55 -12.15
CA LEU A 633 -1.52 -17.78 -13.38
C LEU A 633 -2.63 -17.97 -14.43
N LEU A 634 -3.03 -19.21 -14.68
CA LEU A 634 -4.07 -19.51 -15.66
C LEU A 634 -5.44 -19.00 -15.21
N LEU A 635 -5.73 -19.03 -13.91
CA LEU A 635 -6.97 -18.52 -13.34
C LEU A 635 -7.08 -17.00 -13.54
N LEU A 636 -5.99 -16.27 -13.32
CA LEU A 636 -5.88 -14.85 -13.65
C LEU A 636 -6.18 -14.58 -15.14
N MET A 637 -5.48 -15.29 -16.03
CA MET A 637 -5.66 -15.09 -17.48
C MET A 637 -7.08 -15.46 -17.94
N ALA A 638 -7.70 -16.47 -17.34
CA ALA A 638 -9.09 -16.86 -17.62
C ALA A 638 -10.09 -15.78 -17.17
N ALA A 639 -9.87 -15.17 -15.99
CA ALA A 639 -10.70 -14.07 -15.50
C ALA A 639 -10.64 -12.87 -16.47
N TRP A 640 -9.44 -12.51 -16.91
CA TRP A 640 -9.22 -11.48 -17.90
C TRP A 640 -9.82 -11.80 -19.27
N ALA A 641 -9.71 -13.05 -19.72
CA ALA A 641 -10.31 -13.50 -20.97
C ALA A 641 -11.84 -13.33 -20.91
N GLN A 642 -12.47 -13.77 -19.81
CA GLN A 642 -13.90 -13.61 -19.59
C GLN A 642 -14.30 -12.13 -19.56
N GLU A 643 -13.55 -11.30 -18.83
CA GLU A 643 -13.75 -9.85 -18.80
C GLU A 643 -13.67 -9.27 -20.22
N PHE A 644 -12.56 -9.47 -20.94
CA PHE A 644 -12.36 -8.95 -22.30
C PHE A 644 -13.45 -9.40 -23.28
N GLN A 645 -13.82 -10.69 -23.26
CA GLN A 645 -14.87 -11.24 -24.12
C GLN A 645 -16.23 -10.58 -23.86
N SER A 646 -16.53 -10.19 -22.62
CA SER A 646 -17.76 -9.47 -22.28
C SER A 646 -17.86 -8.08 -22.93
N TYR A 647 -16.75 -7.50 -23.39
CA TYR A 647 -16.70 -6.25 -24.17
C TYR A 647 -16.55 -6.52 -25.68
N GLY A 648 -15.84 -7.58 -26.07
CA GLY A 648 -15.58 -7.93 -27.46
C GLY A 648 -16.82 -8.34 -28.25
N TRP A 649 -17.76 -9.08 -27.63
CA TRP A 649 -19.00 -9.51 -28.30
C TRP A 649 -19.90 -8.37 -28.76
N ASP A 650 -19.82 -7.21 -28.10
CA ASP A 650 -20.62 -6.03 -28.45
C ASP A 650 -19.87 -5.06 -29.38
N GLY A 651 -18.70 -5.45 -29.90
CA GLY A 651 -17.86 -4.62 -30.78
C GLY A 651 -17.18 -3.43 -30.07
N ARG A 652 -17.17 -3.40 -28.73
CA ARG A 652 -16.61 -2.29 -27.93
C ARG A 652 -15.10 -2.39 -27.73
N ALA A 653 -14.58 -3.62 -27.63
CA ALA A 653 -13.16 -3.91 -27.54
C ALA A 653 -12.54 -4.19 -28.92
N LEU A 654 -11.29 -3.81 -29.10
CA LEU A 654 -10.51 -4.06 -30.31
C LEU A 654 -9.45 -5.14 -30.05
N ASN A 655 -9.52 -6.24 -30.79
CA ASN A 655 -8.47 -7.26 -30.83
C ASN A 655 -7.67 -7.13 -32.14
N PRO A 656 -6.60 -6.31 -32.18
CA PRO A 656 -5.85 -6.08 -33.42
C PRO A 656 -5.20 -7.34 -33.98
N TYR A 657 -4.90 -8.31 -33.11
CA TYR A 657 -4.24 -9.55 -33.48
C TYR A 657 -5.10 -10.47 -34.35
N GLU A 658 -6.43 -10.37 -34.31
CA GLU A 658 -7.31 -11.16 -35.19
C GLU A 658 -7.15 -10.82 -36.67
N LYS A 659 -6.77 -9.57 -36.98
CA LYS A 659 -6.54 -9.11 -38.35
C LYS A 659 -5.11 -9.34 -38.84
N LEU A 660 -4.17 -9.57 -37.92
CA LEU A 660 -2.79 -9.90 -38.26
C LEU A 660 -2.68 -11.41 -38.57
N GLY A 661 -2.44 -11.75 -39.84
CA GLY A 661 -2.41 -13.15 -40.31
C GLY A 661 -1.43 -14.06 -39.55
N ASP A 662 -0.30 -13.50 -39.10
CA ASP A 662 0.75 -14.22 -38.36
C ASP A 662 0.36 -14.59 -36.91
N PHE A 663 -0.72 -14.01 -36.37
CA PHE A 663 -1.20 -14.27 -35.00
C PHE A 663 -2.37 -15.25 -34.94
N LYS A 664 -2.96 -15.62 -36.08
CA LYS A 664 -4.10 -16.52 -36.16
C LYS A 664 -3.70 -17.94 -35.69
N GLY A 665 -4.29 -18.40 -34.59
CA GLY A 665 -4.06 -19.74 -34.02
C GLY A 665 -3.05 -19.80 -32.85
N LEU A 666 -2.55 -18.65 -32.36
CA LEU A 666 -1.67 -18.59 -31.19
C LEU A 666 -2.48 -18.48 -29.89
N LYS A 667 -2.11 -19.27 -28.88
CA LYS A 667 -2.72 -19.20 -27.55
C LYS A 667 -2.19 -17.96 -26.82
N THR A 668 -3.05 -16.96 -26.62
CA THR A 668 -2.79 -15.76 -25.80
C THR A 668 -3.69 -15.77 -24.57
N TRP A 669 -3.49 -14.84 -23.63
CA TRP A 669 -4.37 -14.74 -22.46
C TRP A 669 -5.84 -14.53 -22.85
N HIS A 670 -6.14 -13.88 -23.98
CA HIS A 670 -7.51 -13.70 -24.51
C HIS A 670 -8.26 -15.03 -24.77
N SER A 671 -7.52 -16.13 -24.94
CA SER A 671 -8.03 -17.47 -25.21
C SER A 671 -7.98 -18.40 -23.99
N SER A 672 -7.56 -17.90 -22.83
CA SER A 672 -7.48 -18.68 -21.60
C SER A 672 -8.88 -19.01 -21.07
N THR A 673 -9.02 -20.21 -20.48
CA THR A 673 -10.30 -20.70 -19.94
C THR A 673 -10.13 -21.16 -18.49
N PHE A 674 -11.22 -21.11 -17.72
CA PHE A 674 -11.22 -21.64 -16.36
C PHE A 674 -10.92 -23.14 -16.31
N GLU A 675 -11.23 -23.89 -17.36
CA GLU A 675 -10.99 -25.34 -17.42
C GLU A 675 -9.51 -25.70 -17.30
N ASP A 676 -8.63 -24.98 -18.02
CA ASP A 676 -7.18 -25.21 -17.96
C ASP A 676 -6.61 -24.91 -16.57
N ALA A 677 -7.08 -23.83 -15.93
CA ALA A 677 -6.71 -23.46 -14.57
C ALA A 677 -7.19 -24.51 -13.55
N LEU A 678 -8.46 -24.90 -13.64
CA LEU A 678 -9.07 -25.89 -12.75
C LEU A 678 -8.41 -27.26 -12.86
N ARG A 679 -7.99 -27.69 -14.06
CA ARG A 679 -7.24 -28.94 -14.22
C ARG A 679 -5.94 -28.89 -13.40
N CYS A 680 -5.15 -27.81 -13.55
CA CYS A 680 -3.90 -27.66 -12.81
C CYS A 680 -4.13 -27.61 -11.29
N LEU A 681 -5.16 -26.91 -10.82
CA LEU A 681 -5.48 -26.79 -9.40
C LEU A 681 -6.01 -28.11 -8.80
N LYS A 682 -6.84 -28.85 -9.56
CA LYS A 682 -7.29 -30.19 -9.16
C LYS A 682 -6.13 -31.16 -9.06
N ASP A 683 -5.21 -31.13 -10.03
CA ASP A 683 -4.00 -31.95 -9.99
C ASP A 683 -3.11 -31.53 -8.81
N ALA A 684 -2.95 -30.23 -8.54
CA ALA A 684 -2.18 -29.75 -7.38
C ALA A 684 -2.72 -30.29 -6.05
N VAL A 685 -4.04 -30.21 -5.84
CA VAL A 685 -4.72 -30.73 -4.64
C VAL A 685 -4.73 -32.26 -4.59
N ALA A 686 -4.70 -32.95 -5.73
CA ALA A 686 -4.57 -34.41 -5.76
C ALA A 686 -3.16 -34.86 -5.32
N GLU A 687 -2.13 -34.10 -5.69
CA GLU A 687 -0.75 -34.36 -5.28
C GLU A 687 -0.48 -33.95 -3.82
N ASP A 688 -1.12 -32.87 -3.34
CA ASP A 688 -1.04 -32.41 -1.95
C ASP A 688 -2.43 -32.05 -1.39
N PRO A 689 -3.19 -33.04 -0.89
CA PRO A 689 -4.58 -32.82 -0.40
C PRO A 689 -4.69 -31.96 0.86
N ASP A 690 -3.59 -31.76 1.56
CA ASP A 690 -3.51 -31.01 2.81
C ASP A 690 -2.91 -29.61 2.61
N ASP A 691 -2.80 -29.16 1.35
CA ASP A 691 -2.33 -27.84 0.98
C ASP A 691 -3.47 -26.79 1.05
N PRO A 692 -3.51 -25.93 2.09
CA PRO A 692 -4.59 -24.95 2.22
C PRO A 692 -4.55 -23.92 1.08
N ASP A 693 -3.35 -23.66 0.54
CA ASP A 693 -3.12 -22.79 -0.60
C ASP A 693 -3.83 -23.29 -1.87
N GLY A 694 -3.59 -24.55 -2.24
CA GLY A 694 -4.21 -25.21 -3.38
C GLY A 694 -5.72 -25.31 -3.24
N LEU A 695 -6.22 -25.64 -2.04
CA LEU A 695 -7.65 -25.72 -1.76
C LEU A 695 -8.36 -24.38 -1.84
N TRP A 696 -7.74 -23.29 -1.38
CA TRP A 696 -8.28 -21.93 -1.49
C TRP A 696 -8.40 -21.49 -2.95
N LEU A 697 -7.33 -21.68 -3.73
CA LEU A 697 -7.32 -21.36 -5.16
C LEU A 697 -8.32 -22.22 -5.94
N LEU A 698 -8.38 -23.52 -5.66
CA LEU A 698 -9.34 -24.43 -6.29
C LEU A 698 -10.78 -24.00 -5.98
N THR A 699 -11.08 -23.70 -4.71
CA THR A 699 -12.41 -23.21 -4.30
C THR A 699 -12.79 -21.94 -5.07
N SER A 700 -11.88 -20.97 -5.11
CA SER A 700 -12.11 -19.68 -5.77
C SER A 700 -12.28 -19.85 -7.29
N GLY A 701 -11.42 -20.65 -7.94
CA GLY A 701 -11.53 -20.95 -9.35
C GLY A 701 -12.82 -21.69 -9.71
N LEU A 702 -13.28 -22.60 -8.84
CA LEU A 702 -14.53 -23.31 -9.04
C LEU A 702 -15.74 -22.36 -8.94
N MET A 703 -15.73 -21.39 -8.02
CA MET A 703 -16.77 -20.36 -7.94
C MET A 703 -16.81 -19.50 -9.20
N MET A 704 -15.65 -19.03 -9.67
CA MET A 704 -15.54 -18.22 -10.89
C MET A 704 -16.01 -18.97 -12.14
N ALA A 705 -15.77 -20.28 -12.18
CA ALA A 705 -16.28 -21.17 -13.22
C ALA A 705 -17.76 -21.58 -13.04
N GLY A 706 -18.47 -21.07 -12.03
CA GLY A 706 -19.86 -21.42 -11.72
C GLY A 706 -20.06 -22.83 -11.14
N GLN A 707 -19.00 -23.53 -10.73
CA GLN A 707 -19.03 -24.90 -10.20
C GLN A 707 -19.22 -24.95 -8.67
N TRP A 708 -20.29 -24.31 -8.18
CA TRP A 708 -20.54 -24.05 -6.75
C TRP A 708 -20.55 -25.28 -5.85
N ARG A 709 -21.14 -26.39 -6.29
CA ARG A 709 -21.17 -27.65 -5.50
C ARG A 709 -19.77 -28.25 -5.31
N GLN A 710 -18.90 -28.14 -6.31
CA GLN A 710 -17.52 -28.58 -6.18
C GLN A 710 -16.72 -27.60 -5.31
N ALA A 711 -16.96 -26.29 -5.45
CA ALA A 711 -16.36 -25.28 -4.60
C ALA A 711 -16.68 -25.52 -3.12
N ALA A 712 -17.93 -25.83 -2.79
CA ALA A 712 -18.34 -26.16 -1.41
C ALA A 712 -17.60 -27.37 -0.83
N LYS A 713 -17.38 -28.42 -1.63
CA LYS A 713 -16.61 -29.59 -1.19
C LYS A 713 -15.12 -29.25 -0.96
N SER A 714 -14.51 -28.50 -1.88
CA SER A 714 -13.13 -28.04 -1.74
C SER A 714 -12.97 -27.14 -0.50
N PHE A 715 -13.91 -26.24 -0.28
CA PHE A 715 -13.90 -25.33 0.86
C PHE A 715 -14.11 -26.03 2.19
N GLN A 716 -14.94 -27.07 2.25
CA GLN A 716 -15.11 -27.88 3.46
C GLN A 716 -13.76 -28.47 3.92
N ARG A 717 -12.96 -28.98 2.98
CA ARG A 717 -11.61 -29.49 3.30
C ARG A 717 -10.67 -28.37 3.77
N TYR A 718 -10.74 -27.20 3.15
CA TYR A 718 -10.00 -26.02 3.59
C TYR A 718 -10.37 -25.62 5.02
N GLU A 719 -11.66 -25.55 5.35
CA GLU A 719 -12.18 -25.22 6.67
C GLU A 719 -11.71 -26.20 7.76
N GLU A 720 -11.60 -27.50 7.44
CA GLU A 720 -11.05 -28.51 8.36
C GLU A 720 -9.56 -28.29 8.66
N LEU A 721 -8.77 -27.85 7.67
CA LEU A 721 -7.34 -27.64 7.80
C LEU A 721 -6.99 -26.29 8.44
N ALA A 722 -7.84 -25.29 8.25
CA ALA A 722 -7.56 -23.91 8.63
C ALA A 722 -8.77 -23.23 9.32
N PRO A 723 -9.24 -23.75 10.48
CA PRO A 723 -10.48 -23.29 11.13
C PRO A 723 -10.38 -21.90 11.77
N ASP A 724 -9.17 -21.45 12.10
CA ASP A 724 -8.93 -20.18 12.82
C ASP A 724 -8.56 -19.02 11.88
N VAL A 725 -8.79 -19.20 10.57
CA VAL A 725 -8.41 -18.22 9.56
C VAL A 725 -9.37 -17.02 9.55
N PRO A 726 -8.87 -15.78 9.61
CA PRO A 726 -9.68 -14.58 9.40
C PRO A 726 -10.47 -14.64 8.07
N ASP A 727 -11.65 -14.05 8.02
CA ASP A 727 -12.55 -14.10 6.84
C ASP A 727 -13.10 -15.48 6.42
N LEU A 728 -12.83 -16.56 7.16
CA LEU A 728 -13.37 -17.90 6.87
C LEU A 728 -14.90 -17.88 6.75
N ASN A 729 -15.60 -17.17 7.65
CA ASN A 729 -17.07 -17.04 7.60
C ASN A 729 -17.57 -16.24 6.38
N ALA A 730 -16.81 -15.26 5.91
CA ALA A 730 -17.15 -14.48 4.72
C ALA A 730 -17.03 -15.36 3.47
N MET A 731 -15.93 -16.12 3.34
CA MET A 731 -15.77 -17.09 2.25
C MET A 731 -16.83 -18.20 2.34
N LYS A 732 -17.12 -18.70 3.55
CA LYS A 732 -18.18 -19.69 3.78
C LYS A 732 -19.53 -19.20 3.32
N ALA A 733 -19.90 -17.94 3.62
CA ALA A 733 -21.13 -17.34 3.11
C ALA A 733 -21.15 -17.27 1.58
N ARG A 734 -20.05 -16.85 0.93
CA ARG A 734 -19.94 -16.78 -0.53
C ARG A 734 -20.10 -18.15 -1.20
N VAL A 735 -19.34 -19.15 -0.75
CA VAL A 735 -19.40 -20.51 -1.29
C VAL A 735 -20.77 -21.14 -1.06
N THR A 736 -21.35 -20.94 0.13
CA THR A 736 -22.69 -21.44 0.47
C THR A 736 -23.75 -20.79 -0.39
N PHE A 737 -23.59 -19.53 -0.81
CA PHE A 737 -24.61 -18.81 -1.58
C PHE A 737 -24.97 -19.53 -2.89
N GLY A 738 -23.97 -20.09 -3.58
CA GLY A 738 -24.17 -20.88 -4.79
C GLY A 738 -24.80 -22.27 -4.58
N VAL A 739 -25.03 -22.69 -3.33
CA VAL A 739 -25.61 -23.98 -2.97
C VAL A 739 -26.95 -23.82 -2.23
N ASN A 740 -27.01 -22.87 -1.30
CA ASN A 740 -28.18 -22.52 -0.50
C ASN A 740 -28.09 -21.04 -0.06
N GLN A 741 -28.87 -20.19 -0.73
CA GLN A 741 -28.85 -18.75 -0.50
C GLN A 741 -29.34 -18.35 0.91
N GLU A 742 -30.35 -19.02 1.45
CA GLU A 742 -30.88 -18.72 2.79
C GLU A 742 -29.83 -19.02 3.88
N ALA A 743 -29.13 -20.15 3.73
CA ALA A 743 -28.04 -20.52 4.63
C ALA A 743 -26.89 -19.51 4.57
N ALA A 744 -26.52 -19.06 3.37
CA ALA A 744 -25.50 -18.03 3.19
C ALA A 744 -25.85 -16.70 3.88
N VAL A 745 -27.11 -16.24 3.70
CA VAL A 745 -27.61 -15.03 4.38
C VAL A 745 -27.60 -15.22 5.90
N SER A 746 -27.99 -16.39 6.39
CA SER A 746 -27.94 -16.72 7.83
C SER A 746 -26.51 -16.68 8.39
N ILE A 747 -25.53 -17.21 7.64
CA ILE A 747 -24.10 -17.16 8.00
C ILE A 747 -23.63 -15.71 8.11
N GLY A 748 -23.89 -14.88 7.10
CA GLY A 748 -23.48 -13.46 7.13
C GLY A 748 -24.15 -12.67 8.26
N ARG A 749 -25.45 -12.89 8.52
CA ARG A 749 -26.14 -12.26 9.67
C ARG A 749 -25.54 -12.66 11.01
N LYS A 750 -25.17 -13.93 11.18
CA LYS A 750 -24.49 -14.41 12.40
C LYS A 750 -23.10 -13.80 12.54
N MET A 751 -22.36 -13.68 11.44
CA MET A 751 -21.02 -13.07 11.42
C MET A 751 -21.02 -11.64 11.97
N PHE A 752 -22.06 -10.86 11.67
CA PHE A 752 -22.21 -9.48 12.16
C PHE A 752 -23.22 -9.33 13.31
N ALA A 753 -23.67 -10.43 13.92
CA ALA A 753 -24.63 -10.38 15.02
C ALA A 753 -23.99 -9.71 16.24
N GLY A 754 -24.54 -8.56 16.64
CA GLY A 754 -23.99 -7.78 17.76
C GLY A 754 -22.75 -6.95 17.42
N TRP A 755 -22.12 -7.17 16.26
CA TRP A 755 -21.04 -6.32 15.78
C TRP A 755 -21.58 -4.95 15.36
N ARG A 756 -20.76 -3.93 15.57
CA ARG A 756 -20.96 -2.58 15.07
C ARG A 756 -19.63 -2.10 14.51
N ASP A 757 -19.67 -1.41 13.39
CA ASP A 757 -18.46 -0.76 12.87
C ASP A 757 -18.09 0.48 13.72
N PRO A 758 -16.95 1.16 13.45
CA PRO A 758 -16.49 2.29 14.26
C PRO A 758 -17.46 3.46 14.37
N PHE A 759 -18.51 3.50 13.55
CA PHE A 759 -19.57 4.51 13.57
C PHE A 759 -20.83 4.03 14.31
N GLY A 760 -20.78 2.86 14.96
CA GLY A 760 -21.90 2.30 15.73
C GLY A 760 -22.97 1.61 14.87
N ARG A 761 -22.67 1.29 13.61
CA ARG A 761 -23.67 0.82 12.63
C ARG A 761 -23.76 -0.70 12.59
N ARG A 762 -24.97 -1.22 12.41
CA ARG A 762 -25.17 -2.64 12.12
C ARG A 762 -24.80 -2.93 10.69
N TRP A 763 -24.53 -4.20 10.43
CA TRP A 763 -24.31 -4.69 9.09
C TRP A 763 -25.46 -5.58 8.66
N ASN A 764 -25.88 -5.37 7.42
CA ASN A 764 -26.94 -6.08 6.79
C ASN A 764 -26.36 -7.13 5.85
N THR A 765 -26.93 -8.33 5.95
CA THR A 765 -26.74 -9.39 4.96
C THR A 765 -28.08 -9.74 4.32
N ALA A 766 -28.12 -9.71 3.00
CA ALA A 766 -29.32 -9.98 2.22
C ALA A 766 -28.98 -10.74 0.93
N SER A 767 -29.98 -11.45 0.40
CA SER A 767 -29.98 -11.94 -0.97
C SER A 767 -30.88 -10.99 -1.78
N ALA A 768 -30.31 -10.30 -2.76
CA ALA A 768 -31.03 -9.41 -3.66
C ALA A 768 -31.26 -10.08 -5.01
N GLU A 769 -32.42 -9.85 -5.60
CA GLU A 769 -32.73 -10.24 -6.97
C GLU A 769 -32.04 -9.28 -7.94
N ILE A 770 -31.43 -9.78 -9.00
CA ILE A 770 -30.87 -8.96 -10.07
C ILE A 770 -32.01 -8.70 -11.05
N ALA A 771 -32.42 -7.45 -11.20
CA ALA A 771 -33.56 -7.10 -12.04
C ALA A 771 -33.32 -5.78 -12.77
N SER A 772 -33.81 -5.73 -14.00
CA SER A 772 -33.80 -4.51 -14.81
C SER A 772 -34.81 -3.49 -14.32
N ALA A 773 -34.50 -2.20 -14.47
CA ALA A 773 -35.40 -1.13 -14.03
C ALA A 773 -36.82 -1.21 -14.64
N HIS A 774 -36.94 -1.69 -15.89
CA HIS A 774 -38.22 -1.80 -16.60
C HIS A 774 -39.07 -3.02 -16.21
N THR A 775 -38.49 -4.01 -15.51
CA THR A 775 -39.21 -5.22 -15.07
C THR A 775 -39.72 -5.11 -13.63
N LEU A 776 -39.32 -4.07 -12.90
CA LEU A 776 -39.73 -3.85 -11.51
C LEU A 776 -41.26 -3.61 -11.39
N PRO A 777 -41.88 -4.04 -10.27
CA PRO A 777 -43.32 -3.83 -10.04
C PRO A 777 -43.69 -2.35 -10.06
N ARG A 778 -44.77 -2.01 -10.77
CA ARG A 778 -45.26 -0.63 -10.96
C ARG A 778 -45.61 0.09 -9.65
N GLU A 779 -45.91 -0.67 -8.61
CA GLU A 779 -46.20 -0.16 -7.27
C GLU A 779 -44.96 0.41 -6.57
N THR A 780 -43.76 -0.03 -6.99
CA THR A 780 -42.49 0.26 -6.31
C THR A 780 -41.49 1.01 -7.18
N ALA A 781 -41.68 1.00 -8.50
CA ALA A 781 -40.91 1.80 -9.44
C ALA A 781 -41.76 2.22 -10.65
N SER A 782 -41.42 3.35 -11.27
CA SER A 782 -41.92 3.73 -12.59
C SER A 782 -40.78 3.86 -13.58
N TYR A 783 -41.07 3.58 -14.85
CA TYR A 783 -40.10 3.60 -15.94
C TYR A 783 -40.66 4.44 -17.09
N THR A 784 -39.90 5.42 -17.55
CA THR A 784 -40.26 6.29 -18.68
C THR A 784 -39.15 6.25 -19.70
N LYS A 785 -39.38 5.62 -20.85
CA LYS A 785 -38.44 5.62 -21.98
C LYS A 785 -38.33 7.04 -22.55
N VAL A 786 -37.12 7.47 -22.91
CA VAL A 786 -36.83 8.82 -23.40
C VAL A 786 -36.31 8.78 -24.83
N ASP A 787 -35.22 8.05 -25.09
CA ASP A 787 -34.68 7.86 -26.43
C ASP A 787 -34.86 6.40 -26.88
N ASP A 788 -34.94 6.18 -28.20
CA ASP A 788 -34.84 4.86 -28.82
C ASP A 788 -33.38 4.37 -28.88
N GLU A 789 -33.19 3.11 -29.27
CA GLU A 789 -31.87 2.55 -29.55
C GLU A 789 -31.16 3.37 -30.65
N VAL A 790 -29.86 3.60 -30.48
CA VAL A 790 -29.04 4.34 -31.45
C VAL A 790 -27.91 3.47 -31.96
N VAL A 791 -27.70 3.50 -33.27
CA VAL A 791 -26.56 2.84 -33.93
C VAL A 791 -25.61 3.90 -34.48
N GLN A 792 -24.36 3.88 -34.02
CA GLN A 792 -23.32 4.79 -34.46
C GLN A 792 -22.29 4.02 -35.29
N PRO A 793 -22.13 4.28 -36.60
CA PRO A 793 -21.02 3.73 -37.37
C PRO A 793 -19.69 4.25 -36.83
N ILE A 794 -18.73 3.35 -36.66
CA ILE A 794 -17.35 3.65 -36.27
C ILE A 794 -16.39 3.19 -37.36
N ASN A 795 -15.47 4.08 -37.73
CA ASN A 795 -14.27 3.76 -38.50
C ASN A 795 -13.06 4.20 -37.67
N SER A 796 -12.05 3.34 -37.59
CA SER A 796 -10.77 3.68 -36.96
C SER A 796 -9.61 2.94 -37.61
N TYR A 797 -8.44 3.53 -37.49
CA TYR A 797 -7.18 2.97 -37.96
C TYR A 797 -6.34 2.51 -36.77
N PHE A 798 -5.78 1.31 -36.84
CA PHE A 798 -4.91 0.77 -35.81
C PHE A 798 -3.56 0.44 -36.42
N VAL A 799 -2.50 1.07 -35.95
CA VAL A 799 -1.14 0.81 -36.41
C VAL A 799 -0.43 -0.13 -35.44
N LYS A 800 0.10 -1.22 -35.98
CA LYS A 800 0.86 -2.22 -35.22
C LYS A 800 1.80 -2.99 -36.14
N ASN A 801 3.03 -3.21 -35.71
CA ASN A 801 4.04 -4.01 -36.42
C ASN A 801 4.30 -3.52 -37.86
N GLY A 802 4.20 -2.21 -38.09
CA GLY A 802 4.35 -1.59 -39.41
C GLY A 802 3.13 -1.68 -40.33
N GLU A 803 2.03 -2.29 -39.87
CA GLU A 803 0.80 -2.42 -40.66
C GLU A 803 -0.28 -1.44 -40.18
N VAL A 804 -1.05 -0.89 -41.12
CA VAL A 804 -2.25 -0.08 -40.84
C VAL A 804 -3.48 -0.95 -41.03
N LEU A 805 -4.16 -1.26 -39.94
CA LEU A 805 -5.37 -2.07 -39.91
C LEU A 805 -6.59 -1.14 -39.84
N THR A 806 -7.60 -1.37 -40.66
CA THR A 806 -8.86 -0.62 -40.61
C THR A 806 -9.91 -1.39 -39.83
N PHE A 807 -10.62 -0.75 -38.90
CA PHE A 807 -11.72 -1.31 -38.11
C PHE A 807 -13.01 -0.55 -38.37
N ASP A 808 -13.93 -1.23 -39.06
CA ASP A 808 -15.27 -0.77 -39.38
C ASP A 808 -16.30 -1.64 -38.66
N HIS A 809 -17.04 -1.07 -37.72
CA HIS A 809 -18.15 -1.76 -37.05
C HIS A 809 -19.12 -0.73 -36.43
N PRO A 810 -20.44 -0.95 -36.47
CA PRO A 810 -21.39 -0.10 -35.77
C PRO A 810 -21.41 -0.35 -34.26
N LEU A 811 -21.49 0.69 -33.43
CA LEU A 811 -21.76 0.55 -32.00
C LEU A 811 -23.26 0.77 -31.75
N THR A 812 -23.89 -0.16 -31.05
CA THR A 812 -25.30 -0.08 -30.67
C THR A 812 -25.42 0.36 -29.21
N PHE A 813 -26.28 1.34 -28.98
CA PHE A 813 -26.59 1.89 -27.67
C PHE A 813 -28.05 1.65 -27.34
N GLU A 814 -28.31 1.08 -26.17
CA GLU A 814 -29.66 0.79 -25.69
C GLU A 814 -30.49 2.08 -25.51
N ALA A 815 -31.82 1.91 -25.52
CA ALA A 815 -32.76 2.99 -25.25
C ALA A 815 -32.50 3.65 -23.89
N SER A 816 -32.60 4.98 -23.84
CA SER A 816 -32.48 5.74 -22.59
C SER A 816 -33.82 5.83 -21.86
N TYR A 817 -33.77 6.00 -20.54
CA TYR A 817 -34.97 6.06 -19.71
C TYR A 817 -34.77 6.85 -18.43
N VAL A 818 -35.85 7.21 -17.76
CA VAL A 818 -35.84 7.66 -16.36
C VAL A 818 -36.62 6.66 -15.52
N ALA A 819 -35.97 6.14 -14.48
CA ALA A 819 -36.60 5.32 -13.47
C ALA A 819 -36.85 6.13 -12.20
N GLU A 820 -38.04 5.98 -11.63
CA GLU A 820 -38.39 6.55 -10.32
C GLU A 820 -38.64 5.41 -9.34
N TYR A 821 -37.86 5.34 -8.28
CA TYR A 821 -37.97 4.30 -7.26
C TYR A 821 -38.62 4.86 -6.01
N GLN A 822 -39.63 4.18 -5.49
CA GLN A 822 -40.27 4.58 -4.22
C GLN A 822 -39.24 4.62 -3.08
N THR A 823 -38.33 3.66 -3.05
CA THR A 823 -37.15 3.67 -2.19
C THR A 823 -35.99 2.99 -2.90
N ALA A 824 -34.81 3.59 -2.86
CA ALA A 824 -33.60 3.00 -3.38
C ALA A 824 -32.41 3.31 -2.46
N THR A 825 -31.47 2.38 -2.38
CA THR A 825 -30.17 2.60 -1.72
C THR A 825 -29.09 2.70 -2.78
N VAL A 826 -28.38 3.81 -2.83
CA VAL A 826 -27.17 3.97 -3.63
C VAL A 826 -26.04 3.25 -2.90
N LEU A 827 -25.50 2.19 -3.49
CA LEU A 827 -24.45 1.36 -2.90
C LEU A 827 -23.08 2.04 -3.04
N PRO A 828 -22.11 1.73 -2.16
CA PRO A 828 -20.80 2.38 -2.15
C PRO A 828 -19.98 2.21 -3.43
N LEU A 829 -18.99 3.11 -3.58
CA LEU A 829 -17.98 3.22 -4.65
C LEU A 829 -18.50 3.87 -5.94
N PHE A 830 -19.19 3.12 -6.79
CA PHE A 830 -19.62 3.60 -8.11
C PHE A 830 -21.15 3.79 -8.23
N GLY A 831 -21.89 3.63 -7.12
CA GLY A 831 -23.27 4.08 -7.02
C GLY A 831 -24.33 3.11 -7.57
N MET A 832 -24.07 1.80 -7.54
CA MET A 832 -25.06 0.81 -7.97
C MET A 832 -26.33 0.90 -7.11
N LEU A 833 -27.50 0.78 -7.72
CA LEU A 833 -28.78 0.93 -7.02
C LEU A 833 -29.30 -0.42 -6.50
N LEU A 834 -29.71 -0.42 -5.24
CA LEU A 834 -30.57 -1.44 -4.63
C LEU A 834 -31.97 -0.84 -4.45
N ALA A 835 -32.87 -1.15 -5.39
CA ALA A 835 -34.26 -0.75 -5.34
C ALA A 835 -35.02 -1.55 -4.26
N ASN A 836 -35.83 -0.84 -3.48
CA ASN A 836 -36.76 -1.38 -2.48
C ASN A 836 -36.13 -2.40 -1.51
N ASP A 837 -34.83 -2.24 -1.22
CA ASP A 837 -34.00 -3.12 -0.38
C ASP A 837 -33.92 -4.58 -0.87
N ARG A 838 -34.34 -4.87 -2.11
CA ARG A 838 -34.51 -6.25 -2.61
C ARG A 838 -34.03 -6.48 -4.04
N GLN A 839 -34.11 -5.48 -4.90
CA GLN A 839 -33.73 -5.61 -6.31
C GLN A 839 -32.46 -4.83 -6.61
N LEU A 840 -31.38 -5.53 -6.91
CA LEU A 840 -30.16 -4.94 -7.43
C LEU A 840 -30.39 -4.58 -8.90
N VAL A 841 -30.07 -3.34 -9.29
CA VAL A 841 -30.29 -2.80 -10.64
C VAL A 841 -28.94 -2.55 -11.32
N PRO A 842 -28.39 -3.52 -12.07
CA PRO A 842 -27.05 -3.42 -12.67
C PRO A 842 -26.87 -2.24 -13.64
N GLU A 843 -27.93 -1.86 -14.35
CA GLU A 843 -27.87 -0.81 -15.37
C GLU A 843 -27.53 0.56 -14.78
N SER A 844 -27.75 0.74 -13.48
CA SER A 844 -27.34 1.95 -12.76
C SER A 844 -25.81 2.14 -12.67
N LEU A 845 -25.04 1.05 -12.80
CA LEU A 845 -23.58 1.00 -12.64
C LEU A 845 -22.82 0.79 -13.94
N HIS A 846 -23.50 0.40 -15.03
CA HIS A 846 -22.89 0.25 -16.36
C HIS A 846 -21.87 -0.88 -16.53
N HIS A 847 -21.96 -1.91 -15.69
CA HIS A 847 -21.06 -3.05 -15.73
C HIS A 847 -21.79 -4.39 -15.84
N ARG A 848 -21.09 -5.37 -16.40
CA ARG A 848 -21.51 -6.77 -16.46
C ARG A 848 -21.40 -7.42 -15.08
N GLU A 849 -22.13 -8.52 -14.88
CA GLU A 849 -22.17 -9.26 -13.61
C GLU A 849 -20.79 -9.67 -13.10
N CYS A 850 -19.87 -10.00 -14.02
CA CYS A 850 -18.49 -10.35 -13.71
C CYS A 850 -17.67 -9.21 -13.07
N HIS A 851 -18.23 -7.99 -12.95
CA HIS A 851 -17.56 -6.87 -12.29
C HIS A 851 -18.27 -6.36 -11.03
N PHE A 852 -19.38 -6.95 -10.60
CA PHE A 852 -20.15 -6.40 -9.48
C PHE A 852 -19.33 -6.29 -8.18
N ASP A 853 -18.54 -7.30 -7.88
CA ASP A 853 -17.65 -7.33 -6.70
C ASP A 853 -16.40 -6.43 -6.85
N VAL A 854 -16.14 -5.91 -8.06
CA VAL A 854 -15.11 -4.89 -8.33
C VAL A 854 -15.65 -3.49 -8.08
N PHE A 855 -16.85 -3.19 -8.60
CA PHE A 855 -17.44 -1.85 -8.62
C PHE A 855 -18.38 -1.55 -7.45
N THR A 856 -18.64 -2.50 -6.56
CA THR A 856 -19.18 -2.19 -5.24
C THR A 856 -18.58 -3.06 -4.15
N ALA A 857 -18.32 -2.44 -3.00
CA ALA A 857 -17.93 -3.15 -1.80
C ALA A 857 -19.12 -3.86 -1.12
N ALA A 858 -20.33 -3.86 -1.69
CA ALA A 858 -21.49 -4.51 -1.09
C ALA A 858 -21.75 -5.94 -1.61
N VAL A 859 -21.50 -6.20 -2.90
CA VAL A 859 -21.72 -7.52 -3.52
C VAL A 859 -20.57 -8.46 -3.14
N ARG A 860 -20.91 -9.70 -2.76
CA ARG A 860 -19.94 -10.73 -2.32
C ARG A 860 -19.95 -11.99 -3.18
N ALA A 861 -21.08 -12.29 -3.79
CA ALA A 861 -21.25 -13.40 -4.72
C ALA A 861 -22.48 -13.12 -5.60
N VAL A 862 -22.46 -13.67 -6.82
CA VAL A 862 -23.58 -13.65 -7.75
C VAL A 862 -23.84 -15.08 -8.20
N HIS A 863 -25.09 -15.54 -8.10
CA HIS A 863 -25.52 -16.85 -8.57
C HIS A 863 -27.04 -16.85 -8.81
N ASP A 864 -27.47 -17.44 -9.92
CA ASP A 864 -28.88 -17.70 -10.24
C ASP A 864 -29.72 -16.42 -10.19
N GLU A 865 -29.28 -15.38 -10.92
CA GLU A 865 -29.90 -14.04 -10.98
C GLU A 865 -30.06 -13.36 -9.61
N ARG A 866 -29.23 -13.72 -8.64
CA ARG A 866 -29.25 -13.14 -7.29
C ARG A 866 -27.86 -12.77 -6.82
N ALA A 867 -27.77 -11.74 -5.99
CA ALA A 867 -26.55 -11.24 -5.40
C ALA A 867 -26.57 -11.37 -3.87
N LEU A 868 -25.50 -11.92 -3.30
CA LEU A 868 -25.24 -11.84 -1.86
C LEU A 868 -24.72 -10.45 -1.53
N LEU A 869 -25.47 -9.69 -0.74
CA LEU A 869 -25.10 -8.37 -0.27
C LEU A 869 -24.64 -8.44 1.20
N ILE A 870 -23.48 -7.85 1.48
CA ILE A 870 -22.95 -7.63 2.83
C ILE A 870 -22.44 -6.19 2.91
N MET A 871 -23.14 -5.36 3.70
CA MET A 871 -22.90 -3.92 3.76
C MET A 871 -23.36 -3.32 5.10
N PRO A 872 -22.80 -2.19 5.55
CA PRO A 872 -23.34 -1.46 6.70
C PRO A 872 -24.78 -0.98 6.43
N GLU A 873 -25.54 -0.75 7.50
CA GLU A 873 -26.78 0.03 7.44
C GLU A 873 -26.48 1.43 6.89
N ALA A 874 -27.41 1.98 6.10
CA ALA A 874 -27.30 3.35 5.61
C ALA A 874 -27.42 4.33 6.81
N ASP A 875 -26.42 5.21 6.95
CA ASP A 875 -26.32 6.20 8.05
C ASP A 875 -27.44 7.23 8.01
N GLU A 876 -27.75 7.71 6.81
CA GLU A 876 -28.67 8.80 6.59
C GLU A 876 -29.67 8.39 5.53
N THR A 877 -30.96 8.52 5.88
CA THR A 877 -31.97 8.61 4.85
C THR A 877 -31.90 10.02 4.32
N VAL A 878 -31.60 10.18 3.02
CA VAL A 878 -31.72 11.48 2.37
C VAL A 878 -33.15 11.99 2.65
N PRO A 879 -33.33 13.16 3.30
CA PRO A 879 -34.61 13.52 3.93
C PRO A 879 -35.83 13.62 3.01
N GLY A 880 -35.63 13.67 1.69
CA GLY A 880 -36.70 13.81 0.71
C GLY A 880 -36.35 13.23 -0.66
N PRO A 881 -37.24 13.42 -1.65
CA PRO A 881 -37.00 13.05 -3.04
C PRO A 881 -35.71 13.65 -3.58
N ALA A 882 -34.97 12.89 -4.36
CA ALA A 882 -33.73 13.36 -4.97
C ALA A 882 -33.51 12.73 -6.35
N ILE A 883 -32.53 13.27 -7.07
CA ILE A 883 -32.04 12.76 -8.34
C ILE A 883 -30.62 12.22 -8.14
N PHE A 884 -30.34 11.04 -8.69
CA PHE A 884 -29.00 10.49 -8.76
C PHE A 884 -28.53 10.39 -10.21
N ILE A 885 -27.42 11.08 -10.52
CA ILE A 885 -26.77 11.05 -11.84
C ILE A 885 -25.40 10.36 -11.81
N GLY A 886 -24.87 10.00 -10.64
CA GLY A 886 -23.56 9.35 -10.51
C GLY A 886 -22.68 9.96 -9.42
N CYS A 887 -21.49 9.40 -9.26
CA CYS A 887 -20.52 9.74 -8.22
C CYS A 887 -19.06 9.51 -8.63
N ASN A 888 -18.76 9.40 -9.92
CA ASN A 888 -17.43 9.04 -10.41
C ASN A 888 -16.48 10.26 -10.44
N ASN A 889 -15.31 10.12 -9.82
CA ASN A 889 -14.30 11.19 -9.76
C ASN A 889 -13.38 11.23 -10.99
N ASN A 890 -13.54 10.33 -11.95
CA ASN A 890 -12.78 10.35 -13.20
C ASN A 890 -13.38 11.37 -14.19
N TYR A 891 -12.52 12.21 -14.78
CA TYR A 891 -12.96 13.25 -15.72
C TYR A 891 -13.72 12.71 -16.94
N TYR A 892 -13.34 11.56 -17.51
CA TYR A 892 -14.10 10.94 -18.61
C TYR A 892 -15.51 10.56 -18.13
N HIS A 893 -15.59 9.75 -17.07
CA HIS A 893 -16.87 9.20 -16.60
C HIS A 893 -17.82 10.30 -16.14
N TRP A 894 -17.31 11.32 -15.44
CA TRP A 894 -18.11 12.47 -15.05
C TRP A 894 -18.68 13.22 -16.28
N LEU A 895 -17.82 13.54 -17.25
CA LEU A 895 -18.21 14.36 -18.40
C LEU A 895 -19.06 13.59 -19.43
N ILE A 896 -18.75 12.32 -19.69
CA ILE A 896 -19.32 11.51 -20.79
C ILE A 896 -20.43 10.55 -20.31
N ASP A 897 -20.38 10.07 -19.07
CA ASP A 897 -21.35 9.08 -18.57
C ASP A 897 -22.39 9.75 -17.66
N GLU A 898 -21.95 10.57 -16.70
CA GLU A 898 -22.81 11.09 -15.63
C GLU A 898 -23.54 12.39 -16.01
N ILE A 899 -22.81 13.42 -16.46
CA ILE A 899 -23.42 14.71 -16.86
C ILE A 899 -24.51 14.55 -17.93
N PRO A 900 -24.35 13.71 -18.97
CA PRO A 900 -25.37 13.52 -20.00
C PRO A 900 -26.69 12.92 -19.50
N ARG A 901 -26.73 12.35 -18.30
CA ARG A 901 -27.99 11.92 -17.66
C ARG A 901 -28.93 13.08 -17.37
N LEU A 902 -28.40 14.30 -17.25
CA LEU A 902 -29.22 15.52 -17.18
C LEU A 902 -30.00 15.77 -18.47
N ARG A 903 -29.50 15.35 -19.65
CA ARG A 903 -30.27 15.40 -20.90
C ARG A 903 -31.48 14.48 -20.81
N VAL A 904 -31.26 13.23 -20.41
CA VAL A 904 -32.32 12.22 -20.29
C VAL A 904 -33.40 12.70 -19.33
N LEU A 905 -33.01 13.26 -18.18
CA LEU A 905 -33.94 13.83 -17.22
C LEU A 905 -34.78 15.00 -17.79
N ARG A 906 -34.15 15.91 -18.53
CA ARG A 906 -34.83 17.09 -19.10
C ARG A 906 -35.84 16.72 -20.18
N LEU A 907 -35.58 15.65 -20.92
CA LEU A 907 -36.46 15.19 -22.01
C LEU A 907 -37.58 14.27 -21.52
N SER A 908 -37.55 13.80 -20.27
CA SER A 908 -38.53 12.86 -19.74
C SER A 908 -39.75 13.51 -19.08
N ASP A 909 -39.83 14.84 -19.05
CA ASP A 909 -40.82 15.62 -18.28
C ASP A 909 -40.87 15.31 -16.76
N LYS A 910 -39.86 14.61 -16.21
CA LYS A 910 -39.77 14.23 -14.80
C LYS A 910 -38.93 15.19 -13.95
N ASP A 911 -38.25 16.16 -14.57
CA ASP A 911 -37.51 17.19 -13.83
C ASP A 911 -38.48 18.15 -13.14
N ASP A 912 -38.80 17.88 -11.88
CA ASP A 912 -39.64 18.72 -11.03
C ASP A 912 -38.84 19.69 -10.14
N GLY A 913 -37.55 19.86 -10.42
CA GLY A 913 -36.66 20.73 -9.65
C GLY A 913 -36.19 20.14 -8.31
N ARG A 914 -36.48 18.86 -8.00
CA ARG A 914 -35.99 18.21 -6.78
C ARG A 914 -34.45 18.20 -6.71
N PRO A 915 -33.85 18.07 -5.52
CA PRO A 915 -32.40 18.12 -5.34
C PRO A 915 -31.65 17.02 -6.10
N VAL A 916 -30.41 17.32 -6.51
CA VAL A 916 -29.48 16.39 -7.14
C VAL A 916 -28.43 15.98 -6.11
N LEU A 917 -28.20 14.68 -5.94
CA LEU A 917 -27.17 14.16 -5.06
C LEU A 917 -25.78 14.37 -5.66
N ILE A 918 -24.83 14.74 -4.82
CA ILE A 918 -23.41 14.92 -5.19
C ILE A 918 -22.52 14.40 -4.07
N ASP A 919 -21.34 13.88 -4.40
CA ASP A 919 -20.40 13.44 -3.38
C ASP A 919 -19.93 14.63 -2.54
N LYS A 920 -19.77 14.45 -1.22
CA LYS A 920 -19.20 15.45 -0.33
C LYS A 920 -17.74 15.82 -0.69
N ALA A 921 -17.02 14.88 -1.30
CA ALA A 921 -15.66 15.01 -1.83
C ALA A 921 -15.63 15.39 -3.33
N ALA A 922 -16.76 15.79 -3.90
CA ALA A 922 -16.81 16.26 -5.28
C ALA A 922 -15.86 17.45 -5.49
N GLN A 923 -15.08 17.35 -6.55
CA GLN A 923 -14.03 18.30 -6.90
C GLN A 923 -14.62 19.59 -7.48
N PRO A 924 -13.89 20.72 -7.37
CA PRO A 924 -14.37 22.02 -7.88
C PRO A 924 -14.79 21.99 -9.35
N TRP A 925 -14.09 21.23 -10.19
CA TRP A 925 -14.40 21.09 -11.62
C TRP A 925 -15.71 20.31 -11.88
N GLN A 926 -16.10 19.37 -11.01
CA GLN A 926 -17.39 18.66 -11.11
C GLN A 926 -18.56 19.62 -10.84
N LEU A 927 -18.42 20.43 -9.79
CA LEU A 927 -19.41 21.45 -9.40
C LEU A 927 -19.55 22.54 -10.48
N GLU A 928 -18.43 22.98 -11.06
CA GLU A 928 -18.43 23.96 -12.14
C GLU A 928 -19.12 23.41 -13.41
N LEU A 929 -18.91 22.15 -13.76
CA LEU A 929 -19.64 21.50 -14.86
C LEU A 929 -21.15 21.48 -14.55
N LEU A 930 -21.58 21.01 -13.38
CA LEU A 930 -23.00 20.99 -13.01
C LEU A 930 -23.66 22.38 -13.15
N LYS A 931 -22.96 23.42 -12.71
CA LYS A 931 -23.41 24.82 -12.85
C LYS A 931 -23.60 25.22 -14.31
N ARG A 932 -22.68 24.84 -15.21
CA ARG A 932 -22.78 25.10 -16.66
C ARG A 932 -23.94 24.36 -17.31
N PHE A 933 -24.27 23.18 -16.79
CA PHE A 933 -25.48 22.44 -17.11
C PHE A 933 -26.68 22.87 -16.24
N GLY A 934 -26.71 24.12 -15.75
CA GLY A 934 -27.90 24.72 -15.14
C GLY A 934 -28.33 24.16 -13.78
N ILE A 935 -27.50 23.34 -13.14
CA ILE A 935 -27.76 22.86 -11.77
C ILE A 935 -27.09 23.83 -10.80
N SER A 936 -27.90 24.67 -10.16
CA SER A 936 -27.42 25.61 -9.14
C SER A 936 -26.96 24.87 -7.87
N GLU A 937 -26.01 25.43 -7.13
CA GLU A 937 -25.51 24.87 -5.87
C GLU A 937 -26.63 24.65 -4.84
N LYS A 938 -27.68 25.47 -4.85
CA LYS A 938 -28.86 25.32 -3.97
C LYS A 938 -29.68 24.05 -4.25
N ARG A 939 -29.52 23.46 -5.43
CA ARG A 939 -30.17 22.20 -5.82
C ARG A 939 -29.32 20.99 -5.43
N LEU A 940 -28.10 21.17 -4.94
CA LEU A 940 -27.19 20.08 -4.60
C LEU A 940 -27.37 19.62 -3.15
N VAL A 941 -27.39 18.31 -2.94
CA VAL A 941 -27.32 17.69 -1.61
C VAL A 941 -26.05 16.84 -1.56
N LYS A 942 -25.12 17.24 -0.69
CA LYS A 942 -23.85 16.54 -0.49
C LYS A 942 -24.07 15.30 0.36
N VAL A 943 -23.61 14.15 -0.12
CA VAL A 943 -23.68 12.86 0.57
C VAL A 943 -22.34 12.12 0.52
N ASP A 944 -22.14 11.12 1.38
CA ASP A 944 -20.94 10.29 1.38
C ASP A 944 -21.16 9.00 0.58
N PHE A 945 -20.81 8.96 -0.71
CA PHE A 945 -21.02 7.76 -1.54
C PHE A 945 -20.02 6.63 -1.25
N LEU A 946 -19.12 6.80 -0.28
CA LEU A 946 -18.35 5.69 0.29
C LEU A 946 -19.20 4.83 1.24
N ARG A 947 -20.44 5.28 1.50
CA ARG A 947 -21.43 4.62 2.36
C ARG A 947 -22.74 4.41 1.60
N PRO A 948 -23.55 3.41 1.98
CA PRO A 948 -24.88 3.23 1.40
C PRO A 948 -25.76 4.46 1.71
N GLN A 949 -26.35 5.06 0.67
CA GLN A 949 -27.24 6.22 0.80
C GLN A 949 -28.67 5.81 0.49
N LYS A 950 -29.55 5.81 1.50
CA LYS A 950 -30.95 5.43 1.32
C LYS A 950 -31.78 6.65 0.97
N VAL A 951 -32.54 6.57 -0.11
CA VAL A 951 -33.31 7.68 -0.68
C VAL A 951 -34.75 7.25 -0.91
N ARG A 952 -35.70 8.07 -0.47
CA ARG A 952 -37.12 7.90 -0.81
C ARG A 952 -37.43 8.69 -2.07
N ASN A 953 -38.20 8.12 -2.99
CA ASN A 953 -38.57 8.75 -4.27
C ASN A 953 -37.35 9.19 -5.07
N LEU A 954 -36.44 8.25 -5.34
CA LEU A 954 -35.23 8.48 -6.12
C LEU A 954 -35.55 8.49 -7.61
N LEU A 955 -35.26 9.59 -8.29
CA LEU A 955 -35.17 9.62 -9.75
C LEU A 955 -33.74 9.27 -10.18
N ALA A 956 -33.61 8.25 -11.01
CA ALA A 956 -32.34 7.89 -11.64
C ALA A 956 -32.56 7.81 -13.16
N PRO A 957 -32.08 8.81 -13.92
CA PRO A 957 -31.99 8.67 -15.36
C PRO A 957 -31.00 7.56 -15.69
N SER A 958 -31.26 6.77 -16.74
CA SER A 958 -30.27 5.88 -17.30
C SER A 958 -29.10 6.74 -17.81
N HIS A 959 -27.92 6.18 -17.72
CA HIS A 959 -26.80 6.67 -18.50
C HIS A 959 -27.07 6.48 -20.01
N LEU A 960 -26.37 7.26 -20.83
CA LEU A 960 -26.39 7.13 -22.29
C LEU A 960 -25.19 6.31 -22.78
N SER A 961 -24.00 6.67 -22.31
CA SER A 961 -22.72 6.07 -22.68
C SER A 961 -22.50 4.79 -21.87
N THR A 962 -22.25 3.66 -22.52
CA THR A 962 -22.12 2.35 -21.86
C THR A 962 -20.72 1.76 -22.04
N LEU A 963 -20.19 1.09 -21.01
CA LEU A 963 -18.98 0.26 -21.10
C LEU A 963 -17.78 0.99 -21.74
N MET A 964 -17.54 2.23 -21.29
CA MET A 964 -16.48 3.13 -21.77
C MET A 964 -16.63 3.56 -23.24
N VAL A 965 -17.85 3.55 -23.79
CA VAL A 965 -18.13 4.02 -25.15
C VAL A 965 -19.08 5.21 -25.06
N ALA A 966 -18.69 6.33 -25.65
CA ALA A 966 -19.46 7.57 -25.64
C ALA A 966 -20.67 7.46 -26.58
N HIS A 967 -21.86 7.72 -26.04
CA HIS A 967 -23.08 7.81 -26.85
C HIS A 967 -23.07 9.09 -27.70
N PRO A 968 -23.50 9.07 -28.98
CA PRO A 968 -23.49 10.28 -29.82
C PRO A 968 -24.32 11.44 -29.25
N LEU A 969 -25.53 11.16 -28.75
CA LEU A 969 -26.36 12.16 -28.04
C LEU A 969 -25.68 12.73 -26.77
N ALA A 970 -24.83 11.95 -26.07
CA ALA A 970 -24.07 12.47 -24.94
C ALA A 970 -23.00 13.47 -25.40
N VAL A 971 -22.26 13.11 -26.44
CA VAL A 971 -21.25 13.98 -27.07
C VAL A 971 -21.87 15.28 -27.59
N GLN A 972 -23.00 15.18 -28.30
CA GLN A 972 -23.74 16.34 -28.81
C GLN A 972 -24.21 17.25 -27.67
N PHE A 973 -24.81 16.67 -26.62
CA PHE A 973 -25.26 17.43 -25.46
C PHE A 973 -24.15 18.23 -24.79
N ILE A 974 -22.97 17.61 -24.62
CA ILE A 974 -21.80 18.27 -24.05
C ILE A 974 -21.37 19.46 -24.93
N ARG A 975 -21.26 19.24 -26.25
CA ARG A 975 -20.85 20.26 -27.20
C ARG A 975 -21.83 21.43 -27.25
N GLU A 976 -23.13 21.17 -27.35
CA GLU A 976 -24.18 22.20 -27.37
C GLU A 976 -24.17 23.08 -26.12
N ASN A 977 -23.82 22.52 -24.96
CA ASN A 977 -23.84 23.26 -23.70
C ASN A 977 -22.52 23.97 -23.40
N LEU A 978 -21.38 23.39 -23.79
CA LEU A 978 -20.04 23.89 -23.44
C LEU A 978 -19.34 24.65 -24.58
N LEU A 979 -19.74 24.48 -25.84
CA LEU A 979 -19.17 25.17 -27.02
C LEU A 979 -20.10 26.25 -27.60
N LYS A 980 -21.08 26.76 -26.82
CA LYS A 980 -22.09 27.72 -27.29
C LYS A 980 -21.47 28.86 -28.11
N GLY A 981 -21.78 28.91 -29.40
CA GLY A 981 -21.31 29.93 -30.35
C GLY A 981 -20.10 29.54 -31.23
N ALA A 982 -19.58 28.32 -31.11
CA ALA A 982 -18.38 27.86 -31.85
C ALA A 982 -18.64 26.73 -32.87
N HIS A 983 -19.89 26.50 -33.27
CA HIS A 983 -20.32 25.24 -33.88
C HIS A 983 -19.76 24.90 -35.28
N ASP A 984 -19.11 25.85 -35.97
CA ASP A 984 -18.63 25.65 -37.35
C ASP A 984 -17.18 26.13 -37.56
N ALA A 985 -16.35 26.10 -36.52
CA ALA A 985 -14.94 26.45 -36.66
C ALA A 985 -14.17 25.36 -37.42
N ASN A 986 -13.42 25.75 -38.46
CA ASN A 986 -12.43 24.87 -39.07
C ASN A 986 -11.26 24.65 -38.10
N PRO A 987 -10.66 23.44 -38.05
CA PRO A 987 -9.44 23.21 -37.27
C PRO A 987 -8.37 24.24 -37.62
N ALA A 988 -7.71 24.81 -36.61
CA ALA A 988 -6.63 25.76 -36.83
C ALA A 988 -5.39 25.00 -37.31
N ARG A 989 -5.09 25.13 -38.61
CA ARG A 989 -3.94 24.47 -39.25
C ARG A 989 -2.65 24.75 -38.48
N GLY A 990 -1.92 23.70 -38.13
CA GLY A 990 -0.70 23.73 -37.34
C GLY A 990 -0.87 23.53 -35.83
N LYS A 991 -2.10 23.54 -35.29
CA LYS A 991 -2.33 23.34 -33.83
C LYS A 991 -2.38 21.85 -33.48
N ARG A 992 -1.20 21.30 -33.17
CA ARG A 992 -0.98 19.87 -32.85
C ARG A 992 -0.70 19.71 -31.35
N LEU A 993 -1.52 18.94 -30.64
CA LEU A 993 -1.45 18.78 -29.18
C LEU A 993 -1.01 17.35 -28.82
N TYR A 994 0.02 17.24 -27.98
CA TYR A 994 0.39 15.99 -27.33
C TYR A 994 -0.09 16.02 -25.87
N VAL A 995 -1.16 15.30 -25.58
CA VAL A 995 -1.76 15.20 -24.26
C VAL A 995 -0.89 14.30 -23.38
N ALA A 996 -0.15 14.90 -22.47
CA ALA A 996 0.61 14.17 -21.46
C ALA A 996 -0.31 13.76 -20.30
N ARG A 997 0.11 12.72 -19.57
CA ARG A 997 -0.39 12.45 -18.23
C ARG A 997 0.46 13.22 -17.22
N SER A 998 -0.17 13.73 -16.17
CA SER A 998 0.54 14.40 -15.08
C SER A 998 1.58 13.45 -14.45
N ALA A 999 2.75 13.98 -14.12
CA ALA A 999 3.72 13.28 -13.28
C ALA A 999 3.05 13.03 -11.91
N GLY A 1000 3.19 11.82 -11.35
CA GLY A 1000 2.59 11.48 -10.06
C GLY A 1000 1.23 10.76 -10.10
N THR A 1001 0.61 10.52 -11.27
CA THR A 1001 -0.55 9.59 -11.32
C THR A 1001 -0.06 8.15 -11.16
N VAL A 1002 0.18 7.70 -9.93
CA VAL A 1002 0.65 6.33 -9.59
C VAL A 1002 -0.32 5.25 -10.13
N ALA A 1003 -1.60 5.58 -10.32
CA ALA A 1003 -2.60 4.67 -10.88
C ALA A 1003 -2.61 4.56 -12.43
N GLY A 1004 -1.84 5.38 -13.15
CA GLY A 1004 -1.94 5.47 -14.62
C GLY A 1004 -0.95 4.58 -15.36
N ARG A 1005 -1.42 3.79 -16.34
CA ARG A 1005 -0.61 3.06 -17.34
C ARG A 1005 0.52 3.93 -17.91
N SER A 1006 1.74 3.40 -17.99
CA SER A 1006 2.92 4.16 -18.45
C SER A 1006 3.42 3.66 -19.81
N ILE A 1007 3.85 4.61 -20.64
CA ILE A 1007 4.62 4.30 -21.86
C ILE A 1007 6.09 4.13 -21.46
N ILE A 1008 6.63 2.93 -21.62
CA ILE A 1008 7.99 2.61 -21.15
C ILE A 1008 9.05 3.47 -21.82
N ASN A 1009 8.95 3.63 -23.15
CA ASN A 1009 9.83 4.49 -23.94
C ASN A 1009 9.24 5.89 -24.18
N GLY A 1010 8.51 6.43 -23.20
CA GLY A 1010 7.78 7.69 -23.35
C GLY A 1010 8.62 8.90 -23.79
N ASP A 1011 9.89 8.99 -23.36
CA ASP A 1011 10.79 10.07 -23.78
C ASP A 1011 11.15 9.99 -25.27
N GLU A 1012 11.37 8.77 -25.78
CA GLU A 1012 11.63 8.52 -27.19
C GLU A 1012 10.39 8.87 -28.04
N ILE A 1013 9.21 8.46 -27.56
CA ILE A 1013 7.93 8.81 -28.20
C ILE A 1013 7.73 10.32 -28.25
N TRP A 1014 7.94 11.01 -27.11
CA TRP A 1014 7.81 12.46 -27.06
C TRP A 1014 8.77 13.18 -28.02
N ALA A 1015 10.01 12.69 -28.17
CA ALA A 1015 10.96 13.27 -29.12
C ALA A 1015 10.43 13.24 -30.57
N ARG A 1016 9.70 12.19 -30.97
CA ARG A 1016 9.05 12.10 -32.29
C ARG A 1016 7.95 13.13 -32.46
N PHE A 1017 7.02 13.21 -31.51
CA PHE A 1017 5.94 14.19 -31.54
C PHE A 1017 6.47 15.64 -31.53
N LYS A 1018 7.50 15.92 -30.73
CA LYS A 1018 8.15 17.23 -30.69
C LYS A 1018 8.74 17.61 -32.06
N LYS A 1019 9.42 16.67 -32.74
CA LYS A 1019 9.96 16.88 -34.08
C LYS A 1019 8.87 17.12 -35.13
N ALA A 1020 7.69 16.50 -34.95
CA ALA A 1020 6.51 16.71 -35.79
C ALA A 1020 5.70 17.97 -35.47
N GLY A 1021 6.20 18.85 -34.59
CA GLY A 1021 5.60 20.15 -34.28
C GLY A 1021 4.49 20.13 -33.23
N PHE A 1022 4.38 19.05 -32.45
CA PHE A 1022 3.38 18.97 -31.38
C PHE A 1022 3.79 19.79 -30.15
N LYS A 1023 2.78 20.39 -29.50
CA LYS A 1023 2.91 21.02 -28.18
C LYS A 1023 2.46 20.05 -27.10
N ARG A 1024 3.33 19.75 -26.14
CA ARG A 1024 2.98 18.95 -24.96
C ARG A 1024 2.08 19.77 -24.03
N VAL A 1025 0.96 19.18 -23.61
CA VAL A 1025 -0.03 19.81 -22.72
C VAL A 1025 -0.47 18.81 -21.66
N ASP A 1026 -0.70 19.30 -20.45
CA ASP A 1026 -1.28 18.52 -19.36
C ASP A 1026 -2.64 19.14 -18.97
N PRO A 1027 -3.77 18.59 -19.44
CA PRO A 1027 -5.09 19.14 -19.15
C PRO A 1027 -5.43 19.15 -17.65
N GLY A 1028 -4.81 18.29 -16.83
CA GLY A 1028 -5.05 18.25 -15.39
C GLY A 1028 -4.62 19.53 -14.66
N THR A 1029 -3.73 20.31 -15.28
CA THR A 1029 -3.26 21.60 -14.76
C THR A 1029 -4.11 22.79 -15.21
N LEU A 1030 -5.14 22.55 -16.03
CA LEU A 1030 -5.95 23.58 -16.67
C LEU A 1030 -7.38 23.58 -16.13
N THR A 1031 -7.97 24.77 -16.01
CA THR A 1031 -9.40 24.95 -15.75
C THR A 1031 -10.25 24.43 -16.93
N ILE A 1032 -11.55 24.21 -16.70
CA ILE A 1032 -12.47 23.76 -17.76
C ILE A 1032 -12.49 24.72 -18.95
N ASP A 1033 -12.46 26.05 -18.70
CA ASP A 1033 -12.43 27.05 -19.78
C ASP A 1033 -11.14 27.01 -20.58
N GLU A 1034 -9.99 26.84 -19.91
CA GLU A 1034 -8.70 26.70 -20.57
C GLU A 1034 -8.62 25.41 -21.38
N GLN A 1035 -9.18 24.30 -20.88
CA GLN A 1035 -9.29 23.05 -21.63
C GLN A 1035 -10.17 23.25 -22.87
N ILE A 1036 -11.36 23.84 -22.75
CA ILE A 1036 -12.23 24.12 -23.89
C ILE A 1036 -11.49 24.98 -24.92
N ALA A 1037 -10.91 26.12 -24.51
CA ALA A 1037 -10.20 27.03 -25.41
C ALA A 1037 -8.98 26.38 -26.08
N LEU A 1038 -8.25 25.53 -25.36
CA LEU A 1038 -7.09 24.82 -25.88
C LEU A 1038 -7.48 23.81 -26.96
N PHE A 1039 -8.53 23.02 -26.74
CA PHE A 1039 -8.89 21.92 -27.63
C PHE A 1039 -9.83 22.33 -28.77
N ARG A 1040 -10.62 23.41 -28.62
CA ARG A 1040 -11.64 23.86 -29.59
C ARG A 1040 -11.17 23.98 -31.03
N ASP A 1041 -9.93 24.40 -31.22
CA ASP A 1041 -9.37 24.68 -32.55
C ASP A 1041 -8.24 23.70 -32.92
N ALA A 1042 -8.09 22.57 -32.21
CA ALA A 1042 -7.01 21.62 -32.44
C ALA A 1042 -7.19 20.83 -33.75
N GLU A 1043 -6.11 20.74 -34.54
CA GLU A 1043 -6.08 19.95 -35.78
C GLU A 1043 -5.79 18.47 -35.49
N ILE A 1044 -4.83 18.21 -34.59
CA ILE A 1044 -4.41 16.86 -34.22
C ILE A 1044 -4.24 16.80 -32.72
N ILE A 1045 -4.85 15.79 -32.09
CA ILE A 1045 -4.71 15.50 -30.67
C ILE A 1045 -4.13 14.10 -30.53
N ALA A 1046 -2.96 13.97 -29.92
CA ALA A 1046 -2.30 12.69 -29.73
C ALA A 1046 -1.90 12.50 -28.27
N GLY A 1047 -1.81 11.26 -27.80
CA GLY A 1047 -1.26 10.97 -26.48
C GLY A 1047 -1.61 9.58 -25.95
N PRO A 1048 -1.05 9.18 -24.79
CA PRO A 1048 -1.47 7.99 -24.07
C PRO A 1048 -2.97 7.99 -23.76
N GLY A 1049 -3.62 6.84 -23.96
CA GLY A 1049 -5.02 6.63 -23.62
C GLY A 1049 -5.33 6.93 -22.15
N GLY A 1050 -6.26 7.85 -21.94
CA GLY A 1050 -6.71 8.28 -20.61
C GLY A 1050 -7.65 9.50 -20.67
N ALA A 1051 -8.19 9.90 -19.52
CA ALA A 1051 -9.23 10.92 -19.44
C ALA A 1051 -8.86 12.29 -20.06
N GLY A 1052 -7.56 12.60 -20.20
CA GLY A 1052 -7.14 13.82 -20.91
C GLY A 1052 -7.55 13.86 -22.39
N LEU A 1053 -7.61 12.69 -23.06
CA LEU A 1053 -8.06 12.58 -24.46
C LEU A 1053 -9.57 12.82 -24.63
N THR A 1054 -10.37 12.77 -23.55
CA THR A 1054 -11.80 13.11 -23.58
C THR A 1054 -12.05 14.51 -24.14
N ASN A 1055 -11.09 15.43 -23.95
CA ASN A 1055 -11.15 16.78 -24.50
C ASN A 1055 -11.19 16.85 -26.04
N ALA A 1056 -10.99 15.73 -26.74
CA ALA A 1056 -11.32 15.59 -28.17
C ALA A 1056 -12.79 15.95 -28.47
N VAL A 1057 -13.69 15.80 -27.49
CA VAL A 1057 -15.09 16.25 -27.55
C VAL A 1057 -15.23 17.74 -27.89
N PHE A 1058 -14.23 18.56 -27.54
CA PHE A 1058 -14.22 19.99 -27.81
C PHE A 1058 -13.64 20.36 -29.17
N ALA A 1059 -12.84 19.49 -29.77
CA ALA A 1059 -12.20 19.74 -31.06
C ALA A 1059 -13.22 19.76 -32.21
N PRO A 1060 -12.90 20.38 -33.35
CA PRO A 1060 -13.82 20.51 -34.46
C PRO A 1060 -13.96 19.18 -35.25
N PRO A 1061 -15.02 19.04 -36.07
CA PRO A 1061 -15.09 17.98 -37.08
C PRO A 1061 -13.85 18.00 -37.99
N GLY A 1062 -13.43 16.84 -38.47
CA GLY A 1062 -12.23 16.67 -39.30
C GLY A 1062 -10.89 16.72 -38.54
N ALA A 1063 -10.88 16.99 -37.22
CA ALA A 1063 -9.68 16.81 -36.41
C ALA A 1063 -9.28 15.32 -36.34
N LYS A 1064 -7.99 15.05 -36.14
CA LYS A 1064 -7.43 13.70 -36.05
C LYS A 1064 -7.03 13.37 -34.61
N ILE A 1065 -7.50 12.24 -34.08
CA ILE A 1065 -7.25 11.78 -32.71
C ILE A 1065 -6.34 10.56 -32.75
N LEU A 1066 -5.18 10.61 -32.10
CA LEU A 1066 -4.25 9.48 -32.01
C LEU A 1066 -4.11 9.00 -30.56
N ASN A 1067 -4.66 7.82 -30.28
CA ASN A 1067 -4.59 7.16 -28.99
C ASN A 1067 -3.41 6.16 -28.95
N LEU A 1068 -2.39 6.47 -28.14
CA LEU A 1068 -1.34 5.50 -27.82
C LEU A 1068 -1.87 4.55 -26.74
N THR A 1069 -1.90 3.25 -27.01
CA THR A 1069 -2.51 2.27 -26.10
C THR A 1069 -1.77 0.94 -26.12
N SER A 1070 -2.01 0.12 -25.10
CA SER A 1070 -1.66 -1.31 -25.14
C SER A 1070 -2.45 -2.01 -26.24
N SER A 1071 -1.78 -2.89 -26.99
CA SER A 1071 -2.39 -3.71 -28.05
C SER A 1071 -3.36 -4.77 -27.52
N ASP A 1072 -3.26 -5.12 -26.24
CA ASP A 1072 -4.03 -6.20 -25.62
C ASP A 1072 -5.40 -5.71 -25.10
N ILE A 1073 -5.56 -4.41 -24.87
CA ILE A 1073 -6.74 -3.83 -24.23
C ILE A 1073 -7.17 -2.51 -24.90
N ALA A 1074 -7.08 -2.46 -26.22
CA ALA A 1074 -7.61 -1.33 -26.97
C ALA A 1074 -9.15 -1.36 -26.98
N CYS A 1075 -9.78 -0.21 -26.78
CA CYS A 1075 -11.23 -0.07 -26.77
C CYS A 1075 -11.67 1.20 -27.52
N GLN A 1076 -12.94 1.23 -27.94
CA GLN A 1076 -13.52 2.30 -28.75
C GLN A 1076 -13.86 3.59 -27.98
N THR A 1077 -13.25 3.81 -26.82
CA THR A 1077 -13.58 4.93 -25.91
C THR A 1077 -13.43 6.30 -26.56
N PHE A 1078 -12.27 6.61 -27.14
CA PHE A 1078 -12.07 7.90 -27.80
C PHE A 1078 -12.56 7.89 -29.25
N THR A 1079 -12.61 6.72 -29.89
CA THR A 1079 -13.16 6.58 -31.24
C THR A 1079 -14.65 6.89 -31.29
N SER A 1080 -15.41 6.47 -30.29
CA SER A 1080 -16.85 6.80 -30.22
C SER A 1080 -17.11 8.30 -30.08
N ILE A 1081 -16.26 9.01 -29.32
CA ILE A 1081 -16.27 10.48 -29.31
C ILE A 1081 -15.94 11.03 -30.70
N ALA A 1082 -14.85 10.54 -31.31
CA ALA A 1082 -14.41 11.02 -32.61
C ALA A 1082 -15.51 10.84 -33.68
N ALA A 1083 -16.11 9.66 -33.76
CA ALA A 1083 -17.18 9.36 -34.71
C ALA A 1083 -18.42 10.23 -34.48
N ALA A 1084 -18.82 10.47 -33.22
CA ALA A 1084 -19.95 11.33 -32.90
C ALA A 1084 -19.71 12.81 -33.26
N VAL A 1085 -18.44 13.27 -33.28
CA VAL A 1085 -18.08 14.62 -33.72
C VAL A 1085 -17.84 14.71 -35.24
N GLY A 1086 -17.51 13.60 -35.90
CA GLY A 1086 -17.07 13.58 -37.31
C GLY A 1086 -15.56 13.80 -37.45
N GLN A 1087 -14.78 13.23 -36.54
CA GLN A 1087 -13.32 13.24 -36.49
C GLN A 1087 -12.75 11.90 -36.96
N GLU A 1088 -11.45 11.89 -37.28
CA GLU A 1088 -10.72 10.68 -37.66
C GLU A 1088 -10.01 10.09 -36.42
N SER A 1089 -10.14 8.78 -36.19
CA SER A 1089 -9.58 8.10 -35.01
C SER A 1089 -8.48 7.11 -35.38
N TRP A 1090 -7.34 7.25 -34.72
CA TRP A 1090 -6.16 6.42 -34.87
C TRP A 1090 -5.73 5.83 -33.53
N PHE A 1091 -5.24 4.59 -33.56
CA PHE A 1091 -4.56 3.94 -32.46
C PHE A 1091 -3.14 3.59 -32.86
N CYS A 1092 -2.20 3.76 -31.94
CA CYS A 1092 -0.86 3.16 -32.05
C CYS A 1092 -0.71 2.13 -30.94
N GLY A 1093 -0.63 0.84 -31.31
CA GLY A 1093 -0.59 -0.27 -30.38
C GLY A 1093 0.81 -0.56 -29.84
N GLY A 1094 0.97 -0.56 -28.53
CA GLY A 1094 2.20 -0.95 -27.83
C GLY A 1094 2.16 -2.37 -27.27
N ALA A 1095 3.34 -2.99 -27.18
CA ALA A 1095 3.55 -4.26 -26.51
C ALA A 1095 3.17 -4.14 -25.02
N SER A 1096 2.25 -5.00 -24.57
CA SER A 1096 1.60 -4.90 -23.26
C SER A 1096 2.42 -5.60 -22.17
N MET A 1097 2.64 -4.91 -21.05
CA MET A 1097 3.31 -5.43 -19.86
C MET A 1097 2.39 -5.28 -18.67
N ALA A 1098 1.85 -6.41 -18.21
CA ALA A 1098 0.92 -6.43 -17.09
C ALA A 1098 1.57 -5.90 -15.80
N ARG A 1099 0.80 -5.17 -15.02
CA ARG A 1099 1.13 -4.69 -13.69
C ARG A 1099 0.75 -5.73 -12.64
N SER A 1100 1.41 -5.65 -11.51
CA SER A 1100 1.05 -6.45 -10.34
C SER A 1100 -0.27 -5.94 -9.76
N TYR A 1101 -1.20 -6.83 -9.43
CA TYR A 1101 -2.57 -6.57 -8.89
C TYR A 1101 -3.66 -6.15 -9.89
N PRO A 1102 -4.03 -7.01 -10.83
CA PRO A 1102 -4.91 -6.62 -11.91
C PRO A 1102 -6.33 -7.19 -11.75
N ARG A 1103 -7.17 -6.58 -10.90
CA ARG A 1103 -8.60 -6.95 -10.83
C ARG A 1103 -9.44 -6.42 -11.99
N TRP A 1104 -8.99 -5.36 -12.68
CA TRP A 1104 -9.76 -4.72 -13.77
C TRP A 1104 -8.92 -4.48 -15.03
N ILE A 1105 -9.13 -5.29 -16.08
CA ILE A 1105 -8.16 -5.47 -17.18
C ILE A 1105 -7.70 -4.16 -17.85
N TRP A 1106 -8.57 -3.16 -17.98
CA TRP A 1106 -8.37 -1.97 -18.80
C TRP A 1106 -7.32 -0.97 -18.29
N THR A 1107 -6.89 -1.08 -17.02
CA THR A 1107 -5.86 -0.19 -16.44
C THR A 1107 -4.56 -0.90 -16.06
N ASN A 1108 -4.43 -2.19 -16.37
CA ASN A 1108 -3.38 -3.04 -15.81
C ASN A 1108 -2.14 -3.23 -16.68
N PHE A 1109 -1.97 -2.47 -17.76
CA PHE A 1109 -0.83 -2.66 -18.66
C PHE A 1109 -0.01 -1.39 -18.80
N ASP A 1110 1.26 -1.46 -18.42
CA ASP A 1110 2.28 -0.62 -19.04
C ASP A 1110 2.47 -1.08 -20.49
N TYR A 1111 3.02 -0.22 -21.35
CA TYR A 1111 3.26 -0.65 -22.72
C TYR A 1111 4.46 0.05 -23.35
N PHE A 1112 5.12 -0.67 -24.25
CA PHE A 1112 6.21 -0.17 -25.08
C PHE A 1112 5.69 0.04 -26.49
N VAL A 1113 5.88 1.24 -27.05
CA VAL A 1113 5.39 1.57 -28.41
C VAL A 1113 6.57 1.57 -29.38
N ASP A 1114 6.48 0.85 -30.49
CA ASP A 1114 7.52 0.90 -31.53
C ASP A 1114 7.52 2.29 -32.19
N VAL A 1115 8.68 2.95 -32.23
CA VAL A 1115 8.82 4.27 -32.85
C VAL A 1115 8.47 4.27 -34.34
N ARG A 1116 8.62 3.13 -35.03
CA ARG A 1116 8.23 3.00 -36.44
C ARG A 1116 6.72 3.10 -36.61
N ASP A 1117 5.95 2.50 -35.70
CA ASP A 1117 4.48 2.59 -35.71
C ASP A 1117 4.03 4.04 -35.44
N VAL A 1118 4.74 4.74 -34.55
CA VAL A 1118 4.50 6.17 -34.30
C VAL A 1118 4.84 7.02 -35.53
N ASP A 1119 5.96 6.74 -36.20
CA ASP A 1119 6.36 7.45 -37.42
C ASP A 1119 5.29 7.25 -38.53
N ILE A 1120 4.76 6.03 -38.73
CA ILE A 1120 3.65 5.75 -39.67
C ILE A 1120 2.37 6.52 -39.29
N CYS A 1121 2.02 6.55 -38.00
CA CYS A 1121 0.88 7.33 -37.53
C CYS A 1121 1.08 8.81 -37.85
N LEU A 1122 2.25 9.37 -37.53
CA LEU A 1122 2.58 10.78 -37.76
C LEU A 1122 2.53 11.13 -39.25
N GLU A 1123 3.11 10.31 -40.12
CA GLU A 1123 3.05 10.50 -41.58
C GLU A 1123 1.61 10.52 -42.09
N SER A 1124 0.78 9.61 -41.58
CA SER A 1124 -0.62 9.46 -42.02
C SER A 1124 -1.52 10.59 -41.51
N ILE A 1125 -1.36 11.02 -40.26
CA ILE A 1125 -2.21 12.06 -39.66
C ILE A 1125 -1.71 13.48 -39.97
N THR A 1126 -0.46 13.67 -40.39
CA THR A 1126 0.06 15.01 -40.75
C THR A 1126 0.08 15.31 -42.24
N ALA A 1127 -0.11 14.29 -43.09
CA ALA A 1127 -0.46 14.44 -44.50
C ALA A 1127 -1.86 15.06 -44.64
#